data_AF-A0A958NXG8-F1
#
_entry.id   AF-A0A958NXG8-F1
#
_cell.length_a   1.000
_cell.length_b   1.000
_cell.length_c   1.000
_cell.angle_alpha   90.00
_cell.angle_beta   90.00
_cell.angle_gamma   90.00
#
_symmetry.space_group_name_H-M   'P 1'
#
loop_
_entity.id
_entity.type
_entity.pdbx_description
1 polymer ?
#
loop_
_entity_poly.entity_id
_entity_poly.type
_entity_poly.pdbx_seq_one_letter_code
_entity_poly.pdbx_strand_id
1 'polypeptide(L)'
;MELAYSRTRVGRMEAGATRMQDAGSLAAWRAKGFFPVVSDTAGQTKEQNLKASILYQFLAQGRDNIKSALETDAEGVSARELFPLENEAVHTLQRNIYKDYKFECKATPEEARAFLKENPLVRMPFGVPQLTKAEFDRFESYVADGAPAPSVKAVATLTTPSQPQIINEWQRFLNGGDKRQQLVARYLFEHVYSHRLHFSQMPGEFYRLFRSSKSCEAPEEIRTELVTDYPKTNRVYYCFEKHTGLIAQKNHVPWEIGPRTLARYRKLFLEGSPKWELKKLPGYDSSNQFIYFEPIPSKLRYTFLLENARVIVDALVRGDVCKGQGATYAISDLFWVFFLKPDSDVSARSESPQLSHLTWQNLGAKPEFGPIEVDLKLVEKNVLGNKEYLAAFEFETRRLLKDRQLEGVEGKAARALARVQPLSTGLSIHRDIWDGTKFDGEKGHDLNSMIQVTRHGRSATVQFGRQGGRPQAIWVMNYANLERLYYNLVVQFKYWENLTHKFGTWRHMSYVRREGEDLFLSFLPSGDRREVRSHYTKGLKGFATAENLLRFPDHSLLPMVATRLGTSRPSGEKNFKAATALARADELADRFLTHVNPTETDPLNTVPAAAPADVRTLEEVVAAFGSLARHVPGEFQRWIADTNFVRFQEGE
;
A
#
# COMPACT_ATOMS: atom_id res chain seq x y z
N MET A 1 3.88 11.97 17.97
CA MET A 1 3.91 10.89 16.95
C MET A 1 2.53 10.21 16.80
N GLU A 2 1.80 9.96 17.89
CA GLU A 2 0.42 9.42 17.91
C GLU A 2 -0.57 10.15 16.97
N LEU A 3 -0.47 11.48 16.90
CA LEU A 3 -1.35 12.29 16.05
C LEU A 3 -1.31 11.86 14.57
N ALA A 4 -0.17 11.39 14.04
CA ALA A 4 -0.03 10.95 12.64
C ALA A 4 -0.94 9.74 12.32
N TYR A 5 -1.16 8.88 13.31
CA TYR A 5 -1.95 7.66 13.21
C TYR A 5 -3.40 7.83 13.72
N SER A 6 -3.74 9.01 14.23
CA SER A 6 -5.10 9.32 14.70
C SER A 6 -6.14 9.19 13.58
N ARG A 7 -7.26 8.54 13.91
CA ARG A 7 -8.38 8.22 13.01
C ARG A 7 -9.41 9.36 12.91
N THR A 8 -9.41 10.28 13.84
CA THR A 8 -10.44 11.32 14.00
C THR A 8 -9.95 12.73 13.62
N ARG A 9 -8.76 12.82 13.02
CA ARG A 9 -8.10 14.11 12.82
C ARG A 9 -8.62 14.87 11.61
N VAL A 10 -9.39 15.92 11.87
CA VAL A 10 -9.99 16.81 10.86
C VAL A 10 -8.99 17.86 10.34
N GLY A 11 -8.03 18.28 11.16
CA GLY A 11 -6.97 19.23 10.78
C GLY A 11 -5.79 18.58 10.05
N ARG A 12 -5.13 19.34 9.17
CA ARG A 12 -3.78 19.01 8.67
C ARG A 12 -2.84 18.94 9.88
N MET A 13 -1.84 18.04 9.86
CA MET A 13 -0.75 18.20 10.82
C MET A 13 -0.08 19.54 10.53
N GLU A 14 0.09 20.37 11.56
CA GLU A 14 1.06 21.46 11.47
C GLU A 14 2.44 20.87 11.12
N ALA A 15 3.28 21.67 10.48
CA ALA A 15 4.65 21.29 10.13
C ALA A 15 5.35 20.69 11.37
N GLY A 16 5.58 19.37 11.37
CA GLY A 16 6.04 18.66 12.58
C GLY A 16 5.82 17.15 12.57
N ALA A 17 4.98 16.61 11.68
CA ALA A 17 4.98 15.18 11.40
C ALA A 17 6.35 14.76 10.86
N THR A 18 7.04 13.87 11.56
CA THR A 18 8.39 13.46 11.15
C THR A 18 8.37 12.04 10.60
N ARG A 19 8.92 11.86 9.40
CA ARG A 19 9.01 10.62 8.62
C ARG A 19 10.24 9.78 8.96
N MET A 20 10.90 10.09 10.09
CA MET A 20 12.20 9.53 10.50
C MET A 20 13.33 9.72 9.47
N GLN A 21 13.12 10.62 8.50
CA GLN A 21 14.06 10.94 7.42
C GLN A 21 14.03 12.43 7.07
N ASP A 22 13.43 13.29 7.89
CA ASP A 22 13.24 14.71 7.55
C ASP A 22 14.41 15.63 7.92
N ALA A 23 15.47 15.07 8.50
CA ALA A 23 16.68 15.81 8.85
C ALA A 23 17.93 14.97 8.54
N GLY A 24 18.95 15.64 7.99
CA GLY A 24 20.25 15.05 7.64
C GLY A 24 21.33 15.27 8.70
N SER A 25 21.04 15.96 9.80
CA SER A 25 21.99 16.25 10.87
C SER A 25 21.34 16.17 12.25
N LEU A 26 22.14 15.89 13.27
CA LEU A 26 21.68 15.83 14.66
C LEU A 26 21.04 17.15 15.12
N ALA A 27 21.63 18.30 14.74
CA ALA A 27 21.08 19.62 15.06
C ALA A 27 19.68 19.83 14.44
N ALA A 28 19.49 19.41 13.18
CA ALA A 28 18.19 19.50 12.53
C ALA A 28 17.15 18.55 13.15
N TRP A 29 17.57 17.39 13.66
CA TRP A 29 16.71 16.49 14.44
C TRP A 29 16.28 17.11 15.78
N ARG A 30 17.21 17.72 16.52
CA ARG A 30 16.92 18.40 17.79
C ARG A 30 15.96 19.58 17.60
N ALA A 31 16.13 20.37 16.54
CA ALA A 31 15.20 21.45 16.19
C ALA A 31 13.77 20.96 15.91
N LYS A 32 13.60 19.68 15.57
CA LYS A 32 12.30 19.01 15.39
C LYS A 32 11.78 18.34 16.68
N GLY A 33 12.43 18.55 17.82
CA GLY A 33 12.03 17.98 19.11
C GLY A 33 12.46 16.52 19.33
N PHE A 34 13.48 16.04 18.61
CA PHE A 34 14.06 14.72 18.84
C PHE A 34 15.27 14.83 19.76
N PHE A 35 15.14 14.22 20.94
CA PHE A 35 16.18 14.19 21.98
C PHE A 35 16.75 12.78 22.11
N PRO A 36 18.03 12.65 22.49
CA PRO A 36 18.65 11.33 22.66
C PRO A 36 18.02 10.59 23.85
N VAL A 37 17.91 9.27 23.73
CA VAL A 37 17.43 8.38 24.81
C VAL A 37 18.58 7.77 25.64
N VAL A 38 19.82 8.06 25.23
CA VAL A 38 21.09 7.71 25.88
C VAL A 38 21.91 8.99 26.05
N SER A 39 22.98 8.96 26.86
CA SER A 39 23.87 10.12 26.96
C SER A 39 24.51 10.45 25.60
N ASP A 40 24.57 11.74 25.26
CA ASP A 40 25.30 12.28 24.12
C ASP A 40 26.39 13.28 24.53
N THR A 41 26.72 13.32 25.83
CA THR A 41 27.73 14.19 26.42
C THR A 41 29.05 13.44 26.59
N ALA A 42 30.11 13.94 25.96
CA ALA A 42 31.45 13.33 26.06
C ALA A 42 32.06 13.50 27.46
N GLY A 43 32.88 12.53 27.88
CA GLY A 43 33.69 12.61 29.11
C GLY A 43 32.93 12.35 30.42
N GLN A 44 31.68 11.86 30.35
CA GLN A 44 30.91 11.49 31.53
C GLN A 44 31.40 10.19 32.18
N THR A 45 31.20 10.05 33.50
CA THR A 45 31.43 8.79 34.20
C THR A 45 30.35 7.76 33.85
N LYS A 46 30.61 6.48 34.17
CA LYS A 46 29.64 5.40 33.93
C LYS A 46 28.29 5.67 34.60
N GLU A 47 28.31 6.14 35.84
CA GLU A 47 27.10 6.48 36.61
C GLU A 47 26.36 7.68 36.02
N GLN A 48 27.09 8.66 35.48
CA GLN A 48 26.50 9.82 34.81
C GLN A 48 25.80 9.40 33.51
N ASN A 49 26.42 8.52 32.71
CA ASN A 49 25.82 7.99 31.49
C ASN A 49 24.53 7.22 31.76
N LEU A 50 24.51 6.38 32.80
CA LEU A 50 23.31 5.66 33.23
C LEU A 50 22.20 6.62 33.68
N LYS A 51 22.54 7.63 34.49
CA LYS A 51 21.57 8.64 34.95
C LYS A 51 20.99 9.47 33.80
N ALA A 52 21.78 9.75 32.76
CA ALA A 52 21.36 10.51 31.59
C ALA A 52 20.60 9.68 30.54
N SER A 53 20.47 8.36 30.72
CA SER A 53 19.82 7.48 29.75
C SER A 53 18.36 7.20 30.14
N ILE A 54 17.43 7.83 29.42
CA ILE A 54 15.98 7.54 29.54
C ILE A 54 15.72 6.05 29.25
N LEU A 55 16.40 5.48 28.25
CA LEU A 55 16.24 4.07 27.89
C LEU A 55 16.61 3.13 29.04
N TYR A 56 17.73 3.42 29.71
CA TYR A 56 18.16 2.63 30.88
C TYR A 56 17.17 2.78 32.04
N GLN A 57 16.74 4.00 32.36
CA GLN A 57 15.80 4.23 33.47
C GLN A 57 14.51 3.40 33.33
N PHE A 58 13.92 3.36 32.13
CA PHE A 58 12.70 2.58 31.87
C PHE A 58 12.95 1.07 31.94
N LEU A 59 14.06 0.57 31.41
CA LEU A 59 14.39 -0.86 31.44
C LEU A 59 14.77 -1.34 32.86
N ALA A 60 15.52 -0.53 33.62
CA ALA A 60 15.85 -0.79 35.01
C ALA A 60 14.58 -0.84 35.87
N GLN A 61 13.69 0.15 35.73
CA GLN A 61 12.38 0.14 36.41
C GLN A 61 11.59 -1.14 36.10
N GLY A 62 11.57 -1.56 34.84
CA GLY A 62 10.93 -2.81 34.43
C GLY A 62 11.56 -4.04 35.10
N ARG A 63 12.89 -4.15 35.11
CA ARG A 63 13.62 -5.25 35.76
C ARG A 63 13.34 -5.31 37.26
N ASP A 64 13.44 -4.17 37.95
CA ASP A 64 13.35 -4.08 39.41
C ASP A 64 11.90 -4.34 39.88
N ASN A 65 10.91 -3.84 39.14
CA ASN A 65 9.49 -4.01 39.50
C ASN A 65 8.90 -5.35 39.05
N ILE A 66 9.50 -6.06 38.07
CA ILE A 66 9.11 -7.46 37.78
C ILE A 66 9.46 -8.34 38.98
N LYS A 67 10.57 -8.05 39.65
CA LYS A 67 10.99 -8.79 40.85
C LYS A 67 10.00 -8.61 41.99
N SER A 68 9.56 -7.36 42.26
CA SER A 68 8.53 -7.08 43.28
C SER A 68 7.12 -7.54 42.90
N ALA A 69 6.85 -7.77 41.61
CA ALA A 69 5.56 -8.27 41.12
C ALA A 69 5.50 -9.83 41.13
N LEU A 70 6.63 -10.51 40.95
CA LEU A 70 6.72 -11.96 41.00
C LEU A 70 6.94 -12.51 42.42
N GLU A 71 7.47 -11.69 43.32
CA GLU A 71 7.52 -11.98 44.76
C GLU A 71 6.12 -11.76 45.35
N THR A 72 5.59 -12.78 46.05
CA THR A 72 4.39 -12.63 46.89
C THR A 72 4.64 -11.56 47.94
N ASP A 73 3.72 -10.63 48.09
CA ASP A 73 3.73 -9.72 49.24
C ASP A 73 3.60 -10.48 50.57
N ALA A 74 3.72 -9.76 51.68
CA ALA A 74 3.59 -10.34 53.02
C ALA A 74 2.20 -10.98 53.29
N GLU A 75 1.22 -10.73 52.41
CA GLU A 75 -0.13 -11.28 52.43
C GLU A 75 -0.33 -12.46 51.46
N GLY A 76 0.69 -12.85 50.67
CA GLY A 76 0.67 -14.02 49.80
C GLY A 76 0.11 -13.79 48.40
N VAL A 77 -0.10 -12.54 47.98
CA VAL A 77 -0.64 -12.20 46.65
C VAL A 77 0.49 -12.01 45.65
N SER A 78 0.47 -12.75 44.54
CA SER A 78 1.45 -12.58 43.45
C SER A 78 0.87 -11.70 42.34
N ALA A 79 1.66 -10.96 41.56
CA ALA A 79 1.13 -10.21 40.41
C ALA A 79 0.52 -11.09 39.31
N ARG A 80 0.65 -12.42 39.42
CA ARG A 80 -0.12 -13.39 38.64
C ARG A 80 -1.62 -13.31 38.93
N GLU A 81 -2.00 -12.91 40.15
CA GLU A 81 -3.39 -12.68 40.59
C GLU A 81 -3.89 -11.28 40.24
N LEU A 82 -3.00 -10.32 39.97
CA LEU A 82 -3.33 -9.00 39.40
C LEU A 82 -3.59 -9.06 37.88
N PHE A 83 -3.19 -10.15 37.21
CA PHE A 83 -3.39 -10.38 35.77
C PHE A 83 -3.98 -11.77 35.48
N PRO A 84 -5.19 -12.10 35.95
CA PRO A 84 -5.87 -13.31 35.51
C PRO A 84 -6.21 -13.15 34.02
N LEU A 85 -5.49 -13.87 33.16
CA LEU A 85 -5.63 -13.85 31.70
C LEU A 85 -7.05 -14.23 31.21
N GLU A 86 -7.91 -14.72 32.10
CA GLU A 86 -9.30 -15.10 31.82
C GLU A 86 -10.33 -14.02 32.22
N ASN A 87 -9.90 -12.89 32.78
CA ASN A 87 -10.83 -11.92 33.35
C ASN A 87 -11.06 -10.73 32.41
N GLU A 88 -12.33 -10.36 32.24
CA GLU A 88 -12.80 -9.12 31.62
C GLU A 88 -12.05 -7.87 32.15
N ALA A 89 -11.52 -7.96 33.38
CA ALA A 89 -10.63 -6.99 34.00
C ALA A 89 -9.32 -6.74 33.24
N VAL A 90 -8.66 -7.75 32.64
CA VAL A 90 -7.41 -7.54 31.86
C VAL A 90 -7.71 -6.90 30.52
N HIS A 91 -8.80 -7.29 29.86
CA HIS A 91 -9.29 -6.60 28.66
C HIS A 91 -9.73 -5.16 28.97
N THR A 92 -10.27 -4.91 30.16
CA THR A 92 -10.64 -3.58 30.63
C THR A 92 -9.41 -2.77 31.05
N LEU A 93 -8.40 -3.39 31.66
CA LEU A 93 -7.13 -2.74 32.00
C LEU A 93 -6.32 -2.42 30.73
N GLN A 94 -6.24 -3.32 29.76
CA GLN A 94 -5.68 -3.01 28.44
C GLN A 94 -6.48 -1.89 27.77
N ARG A 95 -7.81 -1.98 27.72
CA ARG A 95 -8.65 -0.89 27.18
C ARG A 95 -8.43 0.43 27.91
N ASN A 96 -8.31 0.43 29.23
CA ASN A 96 -8.13 1.63 30.05
C ASN A 96 -6.68 2.16 29.95
N ILE A 97 -5.67 1.30 29.86
CA ILE A 97 -4.32 1.70 29.49
C ILE A 97 -4.37 2.39 28.13
N TYR A 98 -4.98 1.81 27.10
CA TYR A 98 -5.07 2.44 25.78
C TYR A 98 -5.99 3.67 25.71
N LYS A 99 -6.97 3.81 26.61
CA LYS A 99 -7.97 4.88 26.60
C LYS A 99 -7.58 6.08 27.48
N ASP A 100 -6.87 5.83 28.58
CA ASP A 100 -6.49 6.83 29.59
C ASP A 100 -4.99 7.12 29.63
N TYR A 101 -4.09 6.20 29.21
CA TYR A 101 -2.68 6.57 29.03
C TYR A 101 -2.51 7.39 27.76
N LYS A 102 -2.17 8.66 27.96
CA LYS A 102 -1.41 9.40 26.96
C LYS A 102 -0.02 8.75 26.93
N PHE A 103 0.39 8.20 25.79
CA PHE A 103 1.76 7.71 25.62
C PHE A 103 2.71 8.91 25.67
N GLU A 104 3.27 9.17 26.85
CA GLU A 104 4.17 10.28 27.10
C GLU A 104 5.61 9.80 27.12
N CYS A 105 6.40 10.26 26.15
CA CYS A 105 7.86 10.19 26.23
C CYS A 105 8.36 11.51 26.82
N LYS A 106 8.94 11.45 28.02
CA LYS A 106 9.56 12.62 28.65
C LYS A 106 10.79 13.06 27.85
N ALA A 107 11.00 14.37 27.75
CA ALA A 107 12.04 14.93 26.88
C ALA A 107 13.42 14.90 27.54
N THR A 108 13.47 14.81 28.86
CA THR A 108 14.72 14.82 29.65
C THR A 108 14.84 13.63 30.61
N PRO A 109 16.07 13.23 30.98
CA PRO A 109 16.31 12.19 31.99
C PRO A 109 15.77 12.52 33.38
N GLU A 110 15.66 13.80 33.73
CA GLU A 110 15.10 14.28 35.00
C GLU A 110 13.58 14.08 35.03
N GLU A 111 12.89 14.52 33.97
CA GLU A 111 11.44 14.33 33.82
C GLU A 111 11.09 12.84 33.73
N ALA A 112 11.89 12.04 33.03
CA ALA A 112 11.70 10.59 32.95
C ALA A 112 11.77 9.92 34.33
N ARG A 113 12.75 10.28 35.18
CA ARG A 113 12.83 9.81 36.57
C ARG A 113 11.62 10.23 37.41
N ALA A 114 11.23 11.50 37.33
CA ALA A 114 10.07 11.99 38.06
C ALA A 114 8.80 11.23 37.66
N PHE A 115 8.62 11.03 36.35
CA PHE A 115 7.51 10.27 35.80
C PHE A 115 7.48 8.80 36.26
N LEU A 116 8.61 8.09 36.20
CA LEU A 116 8.70 6.69 36.64
C LEU A 116 8.45 6.55 38.15
N LYS A 117 8.88 7.54 38.95
CA LYS A 117 8.59 7.59 40.39
C LYS A 117 7.09 7.74 40.68
N GLU A 118 6.40 8.58 39.92
CA GLU A 118 4.94 8.77 40.04
C GLU A 118 4.14 7.61 39.44
N ASN A 119 4.73 6.87 38.50
CA ASN A 119 4.08 5.80 37.75
C ASN A 119 4.86 4.48 37.85
N PRO A 120 4.97 3.87 39.05
CA PRO A 120 5.81 2.68 39.27
C PRO A 120 5.37 1.46 38.44
N LEU A 121 4.11 1.40 37.99
CA LEU A 121 3.64 0.31 37.14
C LEU A 121 4.00 0.49 35.65
N VAL A 122 4.47 1.67 35.24
CA VAL A 122 4.92 1.91 33.88
C VAL A 122 6.26 1.21 33.65
N ARG A 123 6.26 0.34 32.64
CA ARG A 123 7.42 -0.46 32.23
C ARG A 123 7.39 -0.59 30.71
N MET A 124 8.57 -0.58 30.10
CA MET A 124 8.72 -0.65 28.64
C MET A 124 9.59 -1.85 28.25
N PRO A 125 9.18 -2.67 27.26
CA PRO A 125 7.85 -2.75 26.62
C PRO A 125 6.92 -3.76 27.33
N PHE A 126 5.62 -3.47 27.42
CA PHE A 126 4.60 -4.48 27.76
C PHE A 126 4.45 -5.49 26.60
N GLY A 127 4.30 -6.78 26.92
CA GLY A 127 4.02 -7.82 25.92
C GLY A 127 5.23 -8.34 25.14
N VAL A 128 6.45 -8.05 25.58
CA VAL A 128 7.67 -8.70 25.08
C VAL A 128 8.33 -9.55 26.18
N PRO A 129 9.10 -10.60 25.83
CA PRO A 129 9.86 -11.36 26.80
C PRO A 129 10.81 -10.47 27.62
N GLN A 130 10.99 -10.80 28.90
CA GLN A 130 11.96 -10.15 29.76
C GLN A 130 13.39 -10.41 29.24
N LEU A 131 14.26 -9.40 29.31
CA LEU A 131 15.69 -9.60 29.10
C LEU A 131 16.24 -10.53 30.19
N THR A 132 17.05 -11.51 29.79
CA THR A 132 17.83 -12.29 30.75
C THR A 132 18.81 -11.38 31.49
N LYS A 133 19.29 -11.84 32.66
CA LYS A 133 20.31 -11.10 33.42
C LYS A 133 21.53 -10.76 32.54
N ALA A 134 22.01 -11.71 31.75
CA ALA A 134 23.16 -11.51 30.87
C ALA A 134 22.90 -10.46 29.77
N GLU A 135 21.70 -10.44 29.18
CA GLU A 135 21.33 -9.44 28.18
C GLU A 135 21.19 -8.04 28.80
N PHE A 136 20.58 -7.94 29.98
CA PHE A 136 20.47 -6.68 30.70
C PHE A 136 21.85 -6.15 31.10
N ASP A 137 22.71 -6.98 31.71
CA ASP A 137 24.04 -6.56 32.14
C ASP A 137 24.88 -6.08 30.94
N ARG A 138 24.72 -6.71 29.76
CA ARG A 138 25.37 -6.27 28.51
C ARG A 138 24.83 -4.92 28.02
N PHE A 139 23.51 -4.72 28.08
CA PHE A 139 22.87 -3.46 27.74
C PHE A 139 23.28 -2.34 28.70
N GLU A 140 23.29 -2.61 30.00
CA GLU A 140 23.72 -1.68 31.04
C GLU A 140 25.18 -1.25 30.84
N SER A 141 26.09 -2.20 30.59
CA SER A 141 27.48 -1.88 30.27
C SER A 141 27.57 -1.00 29.03
N TYR A 142 26.83 -1.32 27.96
CA TYR A 142 26.82 -0.51 26.74
C TYR A 142 26.38 0.94 27.00
N VAL A 143 25.33 1.15 27.80
CA VAL A 143 24.87 2.50 28.17
C VAL A 143 25.87 3.19 29.09
N ALA A 144 26.38 2.49 30.10
CA ALA A 144 27.36 3.00 31.05
C ALA A 144 28.65 3.46 30.34
N ASP A 145 29.06 2.75 29.29
CA ASP A 145 30.20 3.10 28.45
C ASP A 145 29.89 4.25 27.46
N GLY A 146 28.73 4.90 27.58
CA GLY A 146 28.33 6.07 26.79
C GLY A 146 27.63 5.73 25.48
N ALA A 147 27.11 4.50 25.34
CA ALA A 147 26.44 4.01 24.13
C ALA A 147 27.23 4.30 22.84
N PRO A 148 28.51 3.87 22.76
CA PRO A 148 29.41 4.27 21.69
C PRO A 148 28.86 3.86 20.33
N ALA A 149 28.89 4.79 19.38
CA ALA A 149 28.52 4.52 17.99
C ALA A 149 29.45 3.44 17.37
N PRO A 150 28.98 2.67 16.37
CA PRO A 150 29.82 1.73 15.65
C PRO A 150 31.06 2.43 15.08
N SER A 151 32.22 1.77 15.12
CA SER A 151 33.46 2.32 14.57
C SER A 151 33.32 2.64 13.07
N VAL A 152 34.08 3.63 12.58
CA VAL A 152 34.11 3.99 11.15
C VAL A 152 34.37 2.76 10.26
N LYS A 153 35.26 1.86 10.69
CA LYS A 153 35.53 0.59 10.01
C LYS A 153 34.31 -0.33 10.02
N ALA A 154 33.62 -0.48 11.15
CA ALA A 154 32.42 -1.31 11.24
C ALA A 154 31.30 -0.76 10.35
N VAL A 155 31.07 0.56 10.35
CA VAL A 155 30.10 1.20 9.47
C VAL A 155 30.47 0.97 8.01
N ALA A 156 31.73 1.21 7.62
CA ALA A 156 32.20 0.99 6.26
C ALA A 156 31.99 -0.47 5.80
N THR A 157 32.32 -1.45 6.64
CA THR A 157 32.06 -2.86 6.35
C THR A 157 30.57 -3.16 6.17
N LEU A 158 29.71 -2.60 7.04
CA LEU A 158 28.26 -2.82 6.99
C LEU A 158 27.62 -2.19 5.75
N THR A 159 28.07 -1.00 5.33
CA THR A 159 27.48 -0.25 4.22
C THR A 159 28.05 -0.62 2.86
N THR A 160 29.23 -1.26 2.80
CA THR A 160 29.86 -1.65 1.54
C THR A 160 29.10 -2.84 0.92
N PRO A 161 28.67 -2.75 -0.36
CA PRO A 161 28.11 -3.87 -1.10
C PRO A 161 29.13 -4.99 -1.25
N SER A 162 28.70 -6.25 -1.14
CA SER A 162 29.58 -7.39 -1.41
C SER A 162 30.01 -7.48 -2.88
N GLN A 163 29.19 -6.98 -3.82
CA GLN A 163 29.47 -6.92 -5.25
C GLN A 163 29.18 -5.52 -5.84
N PRO A 164 30.05 -4.52 -5.59
CA PRO A 164 29.81 -3.12 -5.99
C PRO A 164 29.68 -2.93 -7.51
N GLN A 165 30.28 -3.81 -8.32
CA GLN A 165 30.16 -3.78 -9.78
C GLN A 165 28.71 -3.91 -10.28
N ILE A 166 27.87 -4.69 -9.59
CA ILE A 166 26.46 -4.88 -9.96
C ILE A 166 25.68 -3.61 -9.67
N ILE A 167 25.92 -3.00 -8.50
CA ILE A 167 25.34 -1.70 -8.14
C ILE A 167 25.72 -0.65 -9.18
N ASN A 168 26.99 -0.59 -9.58
CA ASN A 168 27.47 0.35 -10.58
C ASN A 168 26.85 0.14 -11.97
N GLU A 169 26.57 -1.10 -12.37
CA GLU A 169 25.88 -1.38 -13.62
C GLU A 169 24.44 -0.86 -13.62
N TRP A 170 23.70 -1.11 -12.53
CA TRP A 170 22.36 -0.60 -12.36
C TRP A 170 22.31 0.93 -12.31
N GLN A 171 23.23 1.56 -11.57
CA GLN A 171 23.33 3.02 -11.53
C GLN A 171 23.67 3.61 -12.90
N ARG A 172 24.53 2.96 -13.70
CA ARG A 172 24.79 3.40 -15.09
C ARG A 172 23.53 3.36 -15.95
N PHE A 173 22.71 2.33 -15.81
CA PHE A 173 21.43 2.25 -16.52
C PHE A 173 20.42 3.30 -16.04
N LEU A 174 20.25 3.50 -14.73
CA LEU A 174 19.29 4.47 -14.22
C LEU A 174 19.72 5.93 -14.46
N ASN A 175 21.03 6.18 -14.61
CA ASN A 175 21.59 7.53 -14.70
C ASN A 175 22.15 7.89 -16.08
N GLY A 176 21.77 7.15 -17.13
CA GLY A 176 22.16 7.48 -18.50
C GLY A 176 21.64 8.85 -18.95
N GLY A 177 22.33 9.45 -19.92
CA GLY A 177 22.09 10.82 -20.38
C GLY A 177 20.88 10.98 -21.31
N ASP A 178 20.46 9.91 -22.00
CA ASP A 178 19.35 9.95 -22.95
C ASP A 178 18.00 10.25 -22.28
N LYS A 179 17.17 11.11 -22.88
CA LYS A 179 15.89 11.54 -22.28
C LYS A 179 14.93 10.37 -22.06
N ARG A 180 14.85 9.37 -22.97
CA ARG A 180 13.98 8.20 -22.75
C ARG A 180 14.46 7.43 -21.53
N GLN A 181 15.77 7.22 -21.41
CA GLN A 181 16.37 6.54 -20.26
C GLN A 181 16.09 7.28 -18.95
N GLN A 182 16.14 8.62 -18.93
CA GLN A 182 15.79 9.42 -17.75
C GLN A 182 14.32 9.27 -17.35
N LEU A 183 13.40 9.26 -18.33
CA LEU A 183 11.97 9.07 -18.05
C LEU A 183 11.67 7.63 -17.57
N VAL A 184 12.34 6.63 -18.16
CA VAL A 184 12.25 5.23 -17.70
C VAL A 184 12.80 5.08 -16.29
N ALA A 185 13.93 5.71 -15.95
CA ALA A 185 14.48 5.67 -14.60
C ALA A 185 13.53 6.31 -13.57
N ARG A 186 12.84 7.40 -13.94
CA ARG A 186 11.75 7.98 -13.13
C ARG A 186 10.61 6.99 -12.94
N TYR A 187 10.14 6.36 -14.03
CA TYR A 187 9.07 5.37 -13.98
C TYR A 187 9.42 4.20 -13.05
N LEU A 188 10.62 3.62 -13.20
CA LEU A 188 11.10 2.54 -12.36
C LEU A 188 11.23 2.98 -10.90
N PHE A 189 11.79 4.17 -10.63
CA PHE A 189 11.92 4.68 -9.26
C PHE A 189 10.56 4.85 -8.58
N GLU A 190 9.57 5.47 -9.24
CA GLU A 190 8.23 5.67 -8.68
C GLU A 190 7.53 4.35 -8.34
N HIS A 191 7.88 3.23 -9.00
CA HIS A 191 7.38 1.88 -8.68
C HIS A 191 8.23 1.09 -7.69
N VAL A 192 9.48 1.48 -7.46
CA VAL A 192 10.44 0.67 -6.71
C VAL A 192 10.80 1.30 -5.36
N TYR A 193 10.69 2.62 -5.18
CA TYR A 193 11.22 3.34 -4.02
C TYR A 193 10.76 2.81 -2.64
N SER A 194 9.55 2.25 -2.55
CA SER A 194 8.99 1.70 -1.32
C SER A 194 9.52 0.31 -0.95
N HIS A 195 10.23 -0.35 -1.87
CA HIS A 195 10.65 -1.74 -1.76
C HIS A 195 12.05 -1.89 -1.16
N ARG A 196 12.35 -3.11 -0.69
CA ARG A 196 13.70 -3.53 -0.34
C ARG A 196 14.26 -4.32 -1.51
N LEU A 197 15.19 -3.73 -2.23
CA LEU A 197 15.77 -4.36 -3.42
C LEU A 197 16.78 -5.41 -3.00
N HIS A 198 16.62 -6.61 -3.53
CA HIS A 198 17.50 -7.73 -3.26
C HIS A 198 18.19 -8.14 -4.57
N PHE A 199 19.51 -8.12 -4.63
CA PHE A 199 20.22 -8.60 -5.82
C PHE A 199 20.49 -10.09 -5.69
N SER A 200 20.09 -10.89 -6.68
CA SER A 200 20.22 -12.35 -6.61
C SER A 200 21.66 -12.84 -6.45
N GLN A 201 22.64 -12.00 -6.78
CA GLN A 201 24.09 -12.26 -6.61
C GLN A 201 24.60 -11.96 -5.20
N MET A 202 23.83 -11.23 -4.39
CA MET A 202 24.19 -10.77 -3.05
C MET A 202 23.13 -11.23 -2.02
N PRO A 203 22.95 -12.56 -1.84
CA PRO A 203 21.98 -13.15 -0.90
C PRO A 203 22.10 -12.51 0.49
N GLY A 204 20.97 -12.11 1.07
CA GLY A 204 20.92 -11.49 2.40
C GLY A 204 21.23 -9.99 2.43
N GLU A 205 21.70 -9.39 1.33
CA GLU A 205 21.83 -7.94 1.22
C GLU A 205 20.58 -7.31 0.62
N PHE A 206 20.14 -6.21 1.23
CA PHE A 206 19.00 -5.42 0.78
C PHE A 206 19.41 -3.98 0.54
N TYR A 207 18.75 -3.33 -0.39
CA TYR A 207 19.08 -1.98 -0.84
C TYR A 207 17.83 -1.12 -0.93
N ARG A 208 18.02 0.17 -0.72
CA ARG A 208 17.04 1.22 -1.00
C ARG A 208 17.51 1.99 -2.23
N LEU A 209 16.58 2.27 -3.14
CA LEU A 209 16.82 3.21 -4.24
C LEU A 209 16.34 4.60 -3.81
N PHE A 210 17.17 5.63 -4.01
CA PHE A 210 16.84 7.01 -3.65
C PHE A 210 17.26 7.99 -4.74
N ARG A 211 16.64 9.18 -4.75
CA ARG A 211 16.99 10.28 -5.67
C ARG A 211 18.10 11.13 -5.09
N SER A 212 19.04 11.56 -5.92
CA SER A 212 20.17 12.42 -5.57
C SER A 212 20.28 13.61 -6.53
N SER A 213 20.66 14.78 -6.02
CA SER A 213 20.96 15.97 -6.82
C SER A 213 22.38 15.92 -7.42
N LYS A 214 23.23 15.03 -6.90
CA LYS A 214 24.61 14.76 -7.34
C LYS A 214 24.78 13.32 -7.83
N SER A 215 25.91 13.03 -8.48
CA SER A 215 26.26 11.68 -8.93
C SER A 215 26.32 10.69 -7.75
N CYS A 216 26.18 9.39 -8.04
CA CYS A 216 26.22 8.35 -7.01
C CYS A 216 27.61 8.08 -6.41
N GLU A 217 28.65 8.78 -6.86
CA GLU A 217 29.98 8.76 -6.23
C GLU A 217 30.02 9.62 -4.96
N ALA A 218 29.26 10.71 -4.95
CA ALA A 218 29.09 11.62 -3.82
C ALA A 218 27.63 12.08 -3.74
N PRO A 219 26.69 11.16 -3.44
CA PRO A 219 25.26 11.43 -3.55
C PRO A 219 24.81 12.45 -2.50
N GLU A 220 23.85 13.28 -2.90
CA GLU A 220 23.16 14.22 -2.03
C GLU A 220 21.66 13.98 -2.18
N GLU A 221 21.07 13.30 -1.18
CA GLU A 221 19.70 12.79 -1.27
C GLU A 221 18.66 13.90 -1.35
N ILE A 222 17.76 13.77 -2.33
CA ILE A 222 16.60 14.64 -2.53
C ILE A 222 15.44 14.13 -1.68
N ARG A 223 15.09 14.90 -0.66
CA ARG A 223 13.99 14.61 0.28
C ARG A 223 12.82 15.54 0.02
N THR A 224 11.78 15.04 -0.63
CA THR A 224 10.50 15.74 -0.87
C THR A 224 9.36 15.06 -0.11
N GLU A 225 8.16 15.63 -0.08
CA GLU A 225 7.01 15.01 0.61
C GLU A 225 6.55 13.74 -0.09
N LEU A 226 6.36 13.83 -1.41
CA LEU A 226 6.08 12.72 -2.32
C LEU A 226 7.24 12.52 -3.28
N VAL A 227 7.43 11.28 -3.73
CA VAL A 227 8.43 10.97 -4.77
C VAL A 227 8.12 11.61 -6.12
N THR A 228 6.87 12.02 -6.34
CA THR A 228 6.39 12.76 -7.51
C THR A 228 6.54 14.27 -7.39
N ASP A 229 6.97 14.81 -6.25
CA ASP A 229 7.17 16.25 -6.11
C ASP A 229 8.40 16.72 -6.91
N TYR A 230 8.36 17.99 -7.31
CA TYR A 230 9.47 18.66 -7.99
C TYR A 230 10.77 18.55 -7.16
N PRO A 231 11.84 17.94 -7.70
CA PRO A 231 13.05 17.63 -6.95
C PRO A 231 13.97 18.83 -6.71
N LYS A 232 13.61 20.03 -7.21
CA LYS A 232 14.40 21.27 -7.10
C LYS A 232 15.82 21.15 -7.67
N THR A 233 15.98 20.35 -8.72
CA THR A 233 17.23 20.19 -9.48
C THR A 233 16.91 20.01 -10.96
N ASN A 234 17.87 20.38 -11.82
CA ASN A 234 17.80 20.13 -13.26
C ASN A 234 18.12 18.69 -13.64
N ARG A 235 18.84 17.96 -12.76
CA ARG A 235 19.24 16.57 -12.99
C ARG A 235 19.03 15.76 -11.73
N VAL A 236 18.31 14.66 -11.88
CA VAL A 236 18.10 13.65 -10.83
C VAL A 236 18.98 12.44 -11.15
N TYR A 237 19.69 11.96 -10.15
CA TYR A 237 20.38 10.69 -10.14
C TYR A 237 19.63 9.70 -9.24
N TYR A 238 19.64 8.41 -9.57
CA TYR A 238 19.07 7.32 -8.79
C TYR A 238 20.20 6.44 -8.28
N CYS A 239 20.36 6.41 -6.95
CA CYS A 239 21.50 5.78 -6.28
C CYS A 239 21.01 4.71 -5.30
N PHE A 240 21.82 3.69 -5.10
CA PHE A 240 21.52 2.62 -4.15
C PHE A 240 22.23 2.86 -2.82
N GLU A 241 21.52 2.58 -1.75
CA GLU A 241 22.05 2.53 -0.38
C GLU A 241 21.80 1.15 0.20
N LYS A 242 22.85 0.49 0.72
CA LYS A 242 22.71 -0.79 1.42
C LYS A 242 21.93 -0.58 2.72
N HIS A 243 20.88 -1.36 2.91
CA HIS A 243 20.07 -1.34 4.10
C HIS A 243 20.78 -2.07 5.24
N THR A 244 21.08 -1.35 6.32
CA THR A 244 21.79 -1.87 7.51
C THR A 244 20.90 -1.93 8.76
N GLY A 245 19.64 -1.51 8.64
CA GLY A 245 18.67 -1.52 9.74
C GLY A 245 18.01 -2.87 9.96
N LEU A 246 17.35 -3.01 11.11
CA LEU A 246 16.51 -4.18 11.40
C LEU A 246 15.30 -4.19 10.45
N ILE A 247 15.02 -5.38 9.90
CA ILE A 247 13.94 -5.61 8.96
C ILE A 247 12.71 -6.08 9.74
N ALA A 248 11.59 -5.38 9.61
CA ALA A 248 10.30 -5.82 10.13
C ALA A 248 9.44 -6.38 9.01
N GLN A 249 8.77 -7.52 9.25
CA GLN A 249 7.95 -8.18 8.23
C GLN A 249 6.90 -7.25 7.61
N LYS A 250 6.31 -6.34 8.41
CA LYS A 250 5.24 -5.42 7.98
C LYS A 250 5.68 -4.43 6.90
N ASN A 251 6.94 -3.99 6.89
CA ASN A 251 7.46 -3.01 5.93
C ASN A 251 8.54 -3.60 5.02
N HIS A 252 8.71 -4.92 5.04
CA HIS A 252 9.63 -5.64 4.17
C HIS A 252 8.90 -6.19 2.96
N VAL A 253 8.99 -5.46 1.85
CA VAL A 253 8.54 -5.92 0.52
C VAL A 253 9.81 -6.16 -0.33
N PRO A 254 10.38 -7.38 -0.29
CA PRO A 254 11.56 -7.69 -1.06
C PRO A 254 11.23 -7.74 -2.56
N TRP A 255 12.06 -7.07 -3.35
CA TRP A 255 11.99 -7.12 -4.81
C TRP A 255 13.33 -7.65 -5.33
N GLU A 256 13.32 -8.88 -5.83
CA GLU A 256 14.50 -9.49 -6.41
C GLU A 256 14.83 -8.87 -7.77
N ILE A 257 16.05 -8.38 -7.92
CA ILE A 257 16.59 -7.78 -9.13
C ILE A 257 17.98 -8.34 -9.44
N GLY A 258 18.48 -8.10 -10.64
CA GLY A 258 19.81 -8.53 -11.05
C GLY A 258 20.07 -8.28 -12.54
N PRO A 259 21.17 -8.81 -13.10
CA PRO A 259 21.51 -8.64 -14.52
C PRO A 259 20.40 -9.08 -15.48
N ARG A 260 19.68 -10.17 -15.16
CA ARG A 260 18.52 -10.62 -15.96
C ARG A 260 17.39 -9.60 -15.96
N THR A 261 17.04 -9.06 -14.80
CA THR A 261 16.02 -8.01 -14.68
C THR A 261 16.44 -6.72 -15.40
N LEU A 262 17.72 -6.35 -15.29
CA LEU A 262 18.26 -5.18 -15.97
C LEU A 262 18.18 -5.31 -17.50
N ALA A 263 18.59 -6.47 -18.02
CA ALA A 263 18.46 -6.79 -19.44
C ALA A 263 16.99 -6.79 -19.88
N ARG A 264 16.07 -7.33 -19.06
CA ARG A 264 14.64 -7.30 -19.32
C ARG A 264 14.10 -5.87 -19.41
N TYR A 265 14.48 -4.98 -18.49
CA TYR A 265 14.01 -3.58 -18.52
C TYR A 265 14.58 -2.79 -19.70
N ARG A 266 15.84 -3.06 -20.08
CA ARG A 266 16.42 -2.50 -21.32
C ARG A 266 15.65 -2.98 -22.54
N LYS A 267 15.44 -4.29 -22.65
CA LYS A 267 14.68 -4.91 -23.74
C LYS A 267 13.26 -4.34 -23.82
N LEU A 268 12.57 -4.23 -22.69
CA LEU A 268 11.19 -3.77 -22.63
C LEU A 268 11.07 -2.28 -23.00
N PHE A 269 11.80 -1.40 -22.31
CA PHE A 269 11.57 0.04 -22.43
C PHE A 269 12.39 0.73 -23.52
N LEU A 270 13.61 0.27 -23.78
CA LEU A 270 14.52 0.92 -24.73
C LEU A 270 14.48 0.26 -26.11
N GLU A 271 14.41 -1.06 -26.15
CA GLU A 271 14.46 -1.85 -27.38
C GLU A 271 13.08 -2.40 -27.82
N GLY A 272 12.08 -2.33 -26.96
CA GLY A 272 10.79 -3.01 -27.13
C GLY A 272 9.90 -2.41 -28.22
N SER A 273 8.76 -3.04 -28.42
CA SER A 273 7.74 -2.62 -29.39
C SER A 273 6.41 -2.29 -28.68
N PRO A 274 5.74 -1.17 -29.03
CA PRO A 274 6.10 -0.25 -30.11
C PRO A 274 7.32 0.62 -29.77
N LYS A 275 8.09 0.99 -30.80
CA LYS A 275 9.15 1.99 -30.67
C LYS A 275 8.53 3.34 -30.29
N TRP A 276 9.27 4.11 -29.50
CA TRP A 276 8.82 5.42 -29.03
C TRP A 276 10.00 6.38 -28.90
N GLU A 277 9.70 7.67 -28.97
CA GLU A 277 10.67 8.76 -28.90
C GLU A 277 10.24 9.78 -27.85
N LEU A 278 11.21 10.53 -27.33
CA LEU A 278 10.95 11.57 -26.33
C LEU A 278 11.61 12.89 -26.71
N LYS A 279 10.80 13.85 -27.14
CA LYS A 279 11.28 15.19 -27.50
C LYS A 279 11.69 16.02 -26.28
N LYS A 280 10.85 16.02 -25.24
CA LYS A 280 11.04 16.81 -24.01
C LYS A 280 10.75 15.93 -22.79
N LEU A 281 11.56 16.09 -21.75
CA LEU A 281 11.29 15.46 -20.46
C LEU A 281 10.01 16.07 -19.84
N PRO A 282 9.03 15.24 -19.47
CA PRO A 282 7.86 15.67 -18.71
C PRO A 282 8.26 16.32 -17.38
N GLY A 283 7.51 17.36 -17.01
CA GLY A 283 7.73 18.12 -15.78
C GLY A 283 7.18 17.43 -14.53
N TYR A 284 7.02 18.24 -13.47
CA TYR A 284 6.46 17.84 -12.18
C TYR A 284 5.19 18.67 -11.86
N ASP A 285 4.51 19.12 -12.90
CA ASP A 285 3.34 20.02 -12.91
C ASP A 285 2.00 19.28 -12.78
N SER A 286 2.02 17.93 -12.83
CA SER A 286 0.83 17.10 -12.72
C SER A 286 1.04 15.95 -11.73
N SER A 287 0.01 15.67 -10.94
CA SER A 287 -0.07 14.47 -10.09
C SER A 287 -0.60 13.24 -10.84
N ASN A 288 -0.94 13.36 -12.13
CA ASN A 288 -1.47 12.25 -12.93
C ASN A 288 -0.35 11.54 -13.69
N GLN A 289 0.02 10.34 -13.24
CA GLN A 289 1.06 9.51 -13.85
C GLN A 289 0.79 9.15 -15.31
N PHE A 290 -0.47 9.08 -15.73
CA PHE A 290 -0.76 8.77 -17.12
C PHE A 290 -0.37 9.91 -18.06
N ILE A 291 -0.37 11.16 -17.57
CA ILE A 291 0.03 12.34 -18.36
C ILE A 291 1.55 12.39 -18.51
N TYR A 292 2.29 12.39 -17.41
CA TYR A 292 3.74 12.57 -17.49
C TYR A 292 4.51 11.29 -17.88
N PHE A 293 3.86 10.12 -17.90
CA PHE A 293 4.40 8.91 -18.53
C PHE A 293 3.72 8.52 -19.84
N GLU A 294 2.80 9.35 -20.38
CA GLU A 294 2.20 9.16 -21.70
C GLU A 294 3.23 8.81 -22.79
N PRO A 295 4.43 9.45 -22.83
CA PRO A 295 5.41 9.13 -23.87
C PRO A 295 5.90 7.67 -23.83
N ILE A 296 5.84 6.99 -22.67
CA ILE A 296 6.13 5.56 -22.58
C ILE A 296 4.85 4.81 -22.99
N PRO A 297 4.86 4.01 -24.08
CA PRO A 297 3.70 3.27 -24.52
C PRO A 297 3.04 2.47 -23.38
N SER A 298 1.72 2.61 -23.22
CA SER A 298 0.95 1.96 -22.15
C SER A 298 1.13 0.45 -22.12
N LYS A 299 1.28 -0.20 -23.29
CA LYS A 299 1.57 -1.64 -23.39
C LYS A 299 2.88 -2.01 -22.68
N LEU A 300 3.93 -1.22 -22.83
CA LEU A 300 5.23 -1.48 -22.19
C LEU A 300 5.15 -1.27 -20.67
N ARG A 301 4.47 -0.20 -20.24
CA ARG A 301 4.18 0.07 -18.83
C ARG A 301 3.37 -1.07 -18.20
N TYR A 302 2.32 -1.52 -18.88
CA TYR A 302 1.49 -2.62 -18.39
C TYR A 302 2.26 -3.94 -18.33
N THR A 303 3.05 -4.28 -19.35
CA THR A 303 3.93 -5.46 -19.31
C THR A 303 4.88 -5.42 -18.11
N PHE A 304 5.46 -4.26 -17.79
CA PHE A 304 6.26 -4.11 -16.57
C PHE A 304 5.43 -4.38 -15.31
N LEU A 305 4.22 -3.83 -15.20
CA LEU A 305 3.35 -4.08 -14.05
C LEU A 305 2.96 -5.56 -13.93
N LEU A 306 2.67 -6.23 -15.05
CA LEU A 306 2.31 -7.65 -15.09
C LEU A 306 3.48 -8.55 -14.67
N GLU A 307 4.68 -8.33 -15.19
CA GLU A 307 5.87 -9.10 -14.83
C GLU A 307 6.31 -8.90 -13.36
N ASN A 308 5.77 -7.88 -12.69
CA ASN A 308 6.09 -7.55 -11.30
C ASN A 308 4.83 -7.48 -10.42
N ALA A 309 3.71 -8.07 -10.85
CA ALA A 309 2.40 -7.84 -10.24
C ALA A 309 2.36 -8.25 -8.75
N ARG A 310 3.01 -9.34 -8.36
CA ARG A 310 3.08 -9.79 -6.96
C ARG A 310 3.69 -8.72 -6.06
N VAL A 311 4.87 -8.20 -6.40
CA VAL A 311 5.56 -7.20 -5.56
C VAL A 311 4.83 -5.87 -5.56
N ILE A 312 4.23 -5.48 -6.69
CA ILE A 312 3.38 -4.30 -6.79
C ILE A 312 2.15 -4.43 -5.89
N VAL A 313 1.43 -5.56 -5.94
CA VAL A 313 0.27 -5.84 -5.08
C VAL A 313 0.68 -5.97 -3.61
N ASP A 314 1.85 -6.55 -3.31
CA ASP A 314 2.39 -6.65 -1.95
C ASP A 314 2.64 -5.25 -1.35
N ALA A 315 3.13 -4.30 -2.15
CA ALA A 315 3.23 -2.90 -1.74
C ALA A 315 1.87 -2.24 -1.46
N LEU A 316 0.79 -2.61 -2.16
CA LEU A 316 -0.56 -2.09 -1.88
C LEU A 316 -1.08 -2.50 -0.50
N VAL A 317 -0.71 -3.69 -0.03
CA VAL A 317 -1.24 -4.28 1.21
C VAL A 317 -0.28 -4.23 2.41
N ARG A 318 0.98 -3.83 2.16
CA ARG A 318 2.02 -3.60 3.18
C ARG A 318 2.55 -2.17 3.23
N GLY A 319 2.15 -1.34 2.27
CA GLY A 319 2.58 0.05 2.15
C GLY A 319 2.05 0.97 3.27
N ASP A 320 2.39 2.25 3.17
CA ASP A 320 2.09 3.26 4.19
C ASP A 320 0.59 3.41 4.48
N VAL A 321 -0.27 3.15 3.50
CA VAL A 321 -1.73 3.13 3.68
C VAL A 321 -2.19 2.09 4.70
N CYS A 322 -1.46 0.98 4.83
CA CYS A 322 -1.74 -0.11 5.76
C CYS A 322 -1.04 0.04 7.13
N LYS A 323 -0.36 1.17 7.38
CA LYS A 323 0.11 1.53 8.73
C LYS A 323 -1.02 2.10 9.60
N GLY A 324 -2.13 2.50 8.98
CA GLY A 324 -3.38 2.87 9.64
C GLY A 324 -4.36 1.71 9.75
N GLN A 325 -5.24 1.76 10.75
CA GLN A 325 -6.14 0.65 11.10
C GLN A 325 -7.37 0.50 10.20
N GLY A 326 -7.74 1.53 9.42
CA GLY A 326 -8.95 1.50 8.59
C GLY A 326 -8.78 0.81 7.23
N ALA A 327 -7.59 0.91 6.63
CA ALA A 327 -7.38 0.45 5.25
C ALA A 327 -7.48 -1.07 5.09
N THR A 328 -7.03 -1.84 6.07
CA THR A 328 -7.06 -3.31 6.01
C THR A 328 -8.47 -3.90 6.09
N TYR A 329 -9.46 -3.14 6.56
CA TYR A 329 -10.87 -3.57 6.56
C TYR A 329 -11.58 -3.26 5.23
N ALA A 330 -10.89 -2.61 4.28
CA ALA A 330 -11.42 -2.30 2.96
C ALA A 330 -11.26 -3.45 1.95
N ILE A 331 -10.65 -4.58 2.34
CA ILE A 331 -10.41 -5.76 1.51
C ILE A 331 -11.06 -7.01 2.13
N SER A 332 -11.43 -7.98 1.29
CA SER A 332 -11.92 -9.28 1.75
C SER A 332 -10.79 -10.09 2.39
N ASP A 333 -11.12 -11.09 3.20
CA ASP A 333 -10.11 -11.88 3.92
C ASP A 333 -9.31 -12.78 2.97
N LEU A 334 -9.96 -13.26 1.89
CA LEU A 334 -9.34 -14.02 0.82
C LEU A 334 -9.91 -13.58 -0.53
N PHE A 335 -9.07 -13.07 -1.42
CA PHE A 335 -9.48 -12.73 -2.78
C PHE A 335 -8.38 -13.03 -3.81
N TRP A 336 -8.80 -13.23 -5.05
CA TRP A 336 -7.90 -13.47 -6.18
C TRP A 336 -7.84 -12.23 -7.06
N VAL A 337 -6.66 -11.98 -7.63
CA VAL A 337 -6.40 -10.93 -8.61
C VAL A 337 -5.88 -11.58 -9.89
N PHE A 338 -6.60 -11.35 -10.97
CA PHE A 338 -6.23 -11.71 -12.34
C PHE A 338 -6.04 -10.44 -13.17
N PHE A 339 -5.44 -10.59 -14.34
CA PHE A 339 -5.13 -9.45 -15.20
C PHE A 339 -5.59 -9.69 -16.64
N LEU A 340 -6.08 -8.66 -17.33
CA LEU A 340 -6.30 -8.74 -18.78
C LEU A 340 -4.97 -8.85 -19.52
N LYS A 341 -4.95 -9.53 -20.67
CA LYS A 341 -3.83 -9.44 -21.62
C LYS A 341 -3.70 -7.99 -22.11
N PRO A 342 -2.48 -7.46 -22.32
CA PRO A 342 -2.31 -6.11 -22.84
C PRO A 342 -3.04 -5.85 -24.16
N ASP A 343 -3.11 -6.84 -25.05
CA ASP A 343 -3.81 -6.70 -26.33
C ASP A 343 -5.34 -6.75 -26.21
N SER A 344 -5.85 -7.25 -25.08
CA SER A 344 -7.27 -7.30 -24.73
C SER A 344 -7.71 -6.13 -23.83
N ASP A 345 -6.78 -5.25 -23.47
CA ASP A 345 -7.02 -4.11 -22.61
C ASP A 345 -6.94 -2.80 -23.40
N VAL A 346 -8.09 -2.16 -23.61
CA VAL A 346 -8.18 -0.89 -24.32
C VAL A 346 -7.43 0.24 -23.63
N SER A 347 -7.21 0.18 -22.31
CA SER A 347 -6.41 1.16 -21.57
C SER A 347 -4.90 0.98 -21.75
N ALA A 348 -4.45 -0.23 -22.14
CA ALA A 348 -3.07 -0.54 -22.46
C ALA A 348 -2.69 -0.25 -23.92
N ARG A 349 -3.65 0.18 -24.76
CA ARG A 349 -3.39 0.49 -26.18
C ARG A 349 -2.84 1.91 -26.35
N SER A 350 -1.75 2.03 -27.10
CA SER A 350 -1.14 3.34 -27.42
C SER A 350 -2.02 4.22 -28.32
N GLU A 351 -3.05 3.65 -28.96
CA GLU A 351 -3.98 4.38 -29.83
C GLU A 351 -5.05 5.14 -29.03
N SER A 352 -5.23 4.80 -27.75
CA SER A 352 -6.26 5.38 -26.88
C SER A 352 -5.71 5.83 -25.53
N PRO A 353 -4.61 6.64 -25.46
CA PRO A 353 -4.03 7.09 -24.19
C PRO A 353 -5.02 7.90 -23.35
N GLN A 354 -6.03 8.51 -24.00
CA GLN A 354 -7.07 9.30 -23.36
C GLN A 354 -7.92 8.46 -22.40
N LEU A 355 -8.10 7.15 -22.64
CA LEU A 355 -8.84 6.29 -21.70
C LEU A 355 -8.14 6.26 -20.34
N SER A 356 -6.83 6.11 -20.32
CA SER A 356 -6.04 6.15 -19.09
C SER A 356 -6.05 7.56 -18.47
N HIS A 357 -6.08 8.63 -19.26
CA HIS A 357 -6.17 10.01 -18.75
C HIS A 357 -7.52 10.32 -18.10
N LEU A 358 -8.62 9.95 -18.77
CA LEU A 358 -10.00 10.15 -18.33
C LEU A 358 -10.29 9.43 -17.01
N THR A 359 -9.68 8.26 -16.76
CA THR A 359 -9.84 7.54 -15.49
C THR A 359 -9.41 8.33 -14.26
N TRP A 360 -8.36 9.15 -14.36
CA TRP A 360 -7.84 9.90 -13.23
C TRP A 360 -8.70 11.13 -12.94
N GLN A 361 -9.07 11.86 -13.99
CA GLN A 361 -9.87 13.09 -13.90
C GLN A 361 -11.32 12.81 -13.45
N ASN A 362 -11.93 11.73 -13.95
CA ASN A 362 -13.33 11.38 -13.66
C ASN A 362 -13.53 10.82 -12.23
N LEU A 363 -12.47 10.43 -11.54
CA LEU A 363 -12.50 10.08 -10.12
C LEU A 363 -12.36 11.31 -9.20
N GLY A 364 -12.40 12.52 -9.75
CA GLY A 364 -12.41 13.76 -8.99
C GLY A 364 -11.05 14.18 -8.44
N ALA A 365 -9.96 13.58 -8.92
CA ALA A 365 -8.61 14.02 -8.62
C ALA A 365 -8.28 15.23 -9.51
N LYS A 366 -8.20 16.43 -8.91
CA LYS A 366 -7.71 17.61 -9.64
C LYS A 366 -6.20 17.47 -9.87
N PRO A 367 -5.71 17.53 -11.11
CA PRO A 367 -4.27 17.45 -11.41
C PRO A 367 -3.45 18.62 -10.82
N GLU A 368 -4.14 19.71 -10.47
CA GLU A 368 -3.56 21.05 -10.23
C GLU A 368 -3.29 21.35 -8.74
N PHE A 369 -3.76 20.50 -7.81
CA PHE A 369 -3.64 20.72 -6.36
C PHE A 369 -3.11 19.48 -5.63
N GLY A 370 -1.81 19.46 -5.34
CA GLY A 370 -1.23 18.65 -4.24
C GLY A 370 -1.67 17.17 -4.14
N PRO A 371 -1.55 16.52 -2.96
CA PRO A 371 -2.09 15.17 -2.75
C PRO A 371 -3.60 15.17 -2.98
N ILE A 372 -4.18 14.01 -3.32
CA ILE A 372 -5.60 13.77 -3.66
C ILE A 372 -6.57 14.53 -2.73
N GLU A 373 -6.78 15.82 -2.98
CA GLU A 373 -7.84 16.62 -2.40
C GLU A 373 -9.05 16.41 -3.30
N VAL A 374 -9.85 15.42 -2.92
CA VAL A 374 -11.11 15.09 -3.59
C VAL A 374 -12.05 16.29 -3.42
N ASP A 375 -12.28 17.05 -4.49
CA ASP A 375 -13.33 18.07 -4.51
C ASP A 375 -14.69 17.36 -4.44
N LEU A 376 -15.26 17.31 -3.24
CA LEU A 376 -16.49 16.60 -2.95
C LEU A 376 -17.67 17.04 -3.85
N LYS A 377 -17.66 18.27 -4.38
CA LYS A 377 -18.70 18.79 -5.30
C LYS A 377 -18.49 18.33 -6.74
N LEU A 378 -17.24 18.27 -7.21
CA LEU A 378 -16.90 17.68 -8.52
C LEU A 378 -17.25 16.19 -8.54
N VAL A 379 -17.05 15.58 -7.38
CA VAL A 379 -17.31 14.19 -7.10
C VAL A 379 -18.82 13.98 -7.00
N GLU A 380 -19.63 14.83 -6.37
CA GLU A 380 -21.11 14.80 -6.55
C GLU A 380 -21.58 14.84 -8.01
N LYS A 381 -20.90 15.61 -8.85
CA LYS A 381 -21.22 15.72 -10.27
C LYS A 381 -20.77 14.49 -11.09
N ASN A 382 -19.67 13.84 -10.69
CA ASN A 382 -19.00 12.76 -11.44
C ASN A 382 -19.10 11.36 -10.78
N VAL A 383 -19.67 11.25 -9.57
CA VAL A 383 -19.85 10.01 -8.79
C VAL A 383 -21.08 9.24 -9.19
N LEU A 384 -22.01 9.89 -9.88
CA LEU A 384 -23.09 9.26 -10.62
C LEU A 384 -22.53 8.57 -11.88
N GLY A 385 -21.71 7.56 -11.58
CA GLY A 385 -21.02 6.65 -12.45
C GLY A 385 -19.82 7.30 -13.12
N ASN A 386 -18.74 6.54 -13.16
CA ASN A 386 -17.69 6.70 -14.17
C ASN A 386 -18.29 6.43 -15.58
N LYS A 387 -19.52 6.89 -15.88
CA LYS A 387 -20.35 6.55 -17.04
C LYS A 387 -19.63 6.92 -18.31
N GLU A 388 -18.94 8.06 -18.34
CA GLU A 388 -18.16 8.48 -19.49
C GLU A 388 -16.96 7.55 -19.74
N TYR A 389 -16.20 7.21 -18.70
CA TYR A 389 -15.12 6.23 -18.85
C TYR A 389 -15.65 4.84 -19.17
N LEU A 390 -16.70 4.37 -18.49
CA LEU A 390 -17.29 3.05 -18.71
C LEU A 390 -17.91 2.96 -20.10
N ALA A 391 -18.59 4.01 -20.57
CA ALA A 391 -19.12 4.08 -21.93
C ALA A 391 -17.99 4.18 -22.96
N ALA A 392 -16.92 4.95 -22.70
CA ALA A 392 -15.76 5.02 -23.59
C ALA A 392 -14.99 3.69 -23.61
N PHE A 393 -14.81 3.06 -22.45
CA PHE A 393 -14.19 1.74 -22.28
C PHE A 393 -15.03 0.68 -22.99
N GLU A 394 -16.35 0.70 -22.82
CA GLU A 394 -17.28 -0.20 -23.50
C GLU A 394 -17.26 0.02 -25.01
N PHE A 395 -17.32 1.27 -25.47
CA PHE A 395 -17.26 1.63 -26.88
C PHE A 395 -15.97 1.13 -27.53
N GLU A 396 -14.82 1.42 -26.92
CA GLU A 396 -13.52 0.99 -27.43
C GLU A 396 -13.36 -0.54 -27.32
N THR A 397 -13.95 -1.19 -26.31
CA THR A 397 -13.95 -2.65 -26.20
C THR A 397 -14.77 -3.28 -27.34
N ARG A 398 -15.95 -2.74 -27.65
CA ARG A 398 -16.76 -3.21 -28.79
C ARG A 398 -16.03 -3.00 -30.12
N ARG A 399 -15.33 -1.88 -30.26
CA ARG A 399 -14.49 -1.59 -31.43
C ARG A 399 -13.35 -2.61 -31.55
N LEU A 400 -12.63 -2.88 -30.47
CA LEU A 400 -11.55 -3.88 -30.42
C LEU A 400 -12.04 -5.27 -30.85
N LEU A 401 -13.18 -5.71 -30.32
CA LEU A 401 -13.76 -7.01 -30.64
C LEU A 401 -14.18 -7.09 -32.12
N LYS A 402 -14.72 -5.99 -32.66
CA LYS A 402 -15.02 -5.86 -34.09
C LYS A 402 -13.76 -5.95 -34.95
N ASP A 403 -12.71 -5.21 -34.61
CA ASP A 403 -11.48 -5.18 -35.37
C ASP A 403 -10.82 -6.58 -35.41
N ARG A 404 -10.84 -7.31 -34.29
CA ARG A 404 -10.39 -8.71 -34.21
C ARG A 404 -11.21 -9.68 -35.07
N GLN A 405 -12.53 -9.53 -35.10
CA GLN A 405 -13.39 -10.39 -35.92
C GLN A 405 -13.17 -10.15 -37.43
N LEU A 406 -12.71 -8.96 -37.80
CA LEU A 406 -12.41 -8.58 -39.17
C LEU A 406 -10.93 -8.80 -39.54
N GLU A 407 -10.09 -9.20 -38.59
CA GLU A 407 -8.67 -9.44 -38.80
C GLU A 407 -8.46 -10.52 -39.88
N GLY A 408 -7.63 -10.23 -40.89
CA GLY A 408 -7.39 -11.13 -42.02
C GLY A 408 -8.48 -11.14 -43.09
N VAL A 409 -9.52 -10.30 -42.99
CA VAL A 409 -10.59 -10.16 -43.99
C VAL A 409 -10.55 -8.76 -44.60
N GLU A 410 -10.42 -8.64 -45.92
CA GLU A 410 -10.24 -7.34 -46.59
C GLU A 410 -11.42 -6.93 -47.51
N GLY A 411 -11.51 -5.63 -47.79
CA GLY A 411 -12.34 -5.09 -48.87
C GLY A 411 -13.86 -5.23 -48.67
N LYS A 412 -14.57 -5.68 -49.71
CA LYS A 412 -16.04 -5.86 -49.66
C LYS A 412 -16.46 -7.00 -48.73
N ALA A 413 -15.60 -8.01 -48.55
CA ALA A 413 -15.86 -9.16 -47.68
C ALA A 413 -15.90 -8.77 -46.19
N ALA A 414 -14.99 -7.89 -45.73
CA ALA A 414 -15.01 -7.39 -44.35
C ALA A 414 -16.30 -6.63 -44.04
N ARG A 415 -16.76 -5.80 -44.99
CA ARG A 415 -18.02 -5.04 -44.88
C ARG A 415 -19.26 -5.93 -44.90
N ALA A 416 -19.23 -7.03 -45.65
CA ALA A 416 -20.30 -8.02 -45.64
C ALA A 416 -20.29 -8.85 -44.35
N LEU A 417 -19.12 -9.30 -43.87
CA LEU A 417 -18.98 -10.07 -42.64
C LEU A 417 -19.44 -9.27 -41.42
N ALA A 418 -19.07 -7.98 -41.33
CA ALA A 418 -19.52 -7.06 -40.29
C ALA A 418 -21.04 -6.81 -40.28
N ARG A 419 -21.75 -7.09 -41.39
CA ARG A 419 -23.21 -6.96 -41.50
C ARG A 419 -23.96 -8.25 -41.19
N VAL A 420 -23.33 -9.41 -41.40
CA VAL A 420 -23.98 -10.72 -41.35
C VAL A 420 -23.68 -11.47 -40.06
N GLN A 421 -22.48 -11.30 -39.48
CA GLN A 421 -22.16 -11.93 -38.20
C GLN A 421 -22.41 -10.98 -37.02
N PRO A 422 -23.07 -11.46 -35.95
CA PRO A 422 -23.10 -10.71 -34.70
C PRO A 422 -21.67 -10.55 -34.18
N LEU A 423 -21.35 -9.34 -33.72
CA LEU A 423 -20.09 -9.07 -33.04
C LEU A 423 -19.99 -9.97 -31.80
N SER A 424 -18.82 -10.57 -31.54
CA SER A 424 -18.59 -11.20 -30.24
C SER A 424 -18.87 -10.16 -29.15
N THR A 425 -19.77 -10.47 -28.23
CA THR A 425 -20.38 -9.47 -27.34
C THR A 425 -19.54 -9.12 -26.11
N GLY A 426 -18.44 -9.82 -25.86
CA GLY A 426 -17.59 -9.58 -24.70
C GLY A 426 -16.27 -10.35 -24.67
N LEU A 427 -15.52 -10.15 -23.59
CA LEU A 427 -14.23 -10.77 -23.32
C LEU A 427 -14.40 -12.26 -22.95
N SER A 428 -13.40 -13.08 -23.26
CA SER A 428 -13.35 -14.52 -22.98
C SER A 428 -12.27 -14.83 -21.94
N ILE A 429 -12.56 -15.74 -21.00
CA ILE A 429 -11.62 -16.12 -19.93
C ILE A 429 -10.31 -16.67 -20.51
N HIS A 430 -10.38 -17.65 -21.42
CA HIS A 430 -9.19 -18.30 -21.98
C HIS A 430 -8.40 -17.43 -22.96
N ARG A 431 -9.08 -16.50 -23.63
CA ARG A 431 -8.45 -15.64 -24.64
C ARG A 431 -7.92 -14.33 -24.05
N ASP A 432 -8.67 -13.70 -23.16
CA ASP A 432 -8.47 -12.30 -22.78
C ASP A 432 -7.86 -12.11 -21.37
N ILE A 433 -7.90 -13.12 -20.51
CA ILE A 433 -7.13 -13.13 -19.25
C ILE A 433 -5.68 -13.55 -19.54
N TRP A 434 -4.73 -12.83 -18.96
CA TRP A 434 -3.33 -13.17 -19.05
C TRP A 434 -3.03 -14.40 -18.21
N ASP A 435 -2.67 -15.48 -18.88
CA ASP A 435 -2.36 -16.77 -18.27
C ASP A 435 -0.89 -16.85 -17.80
N GLY A 436 -0.12 -15.78 -17.94
CA GLY A 436 1.30 -15.75 -17.61
C GLY A 436 2.21 -16.02 -18.79
N THR A 437 1.68 -16.23 -20.00
CA THR A 437 2.55 -16.32 -21.20
C THR A 437 3.54 -15.16 -21.23
N LYS A 438 4.83 -15.49 -21.27
CA LYS A 438 5.91 -14.51 -21.25
C LYS A 438 5.87 -13.67 -22.53
N PHE A 439 6.22 -12.39 -22.40
CA PHE A 439 6.17 -11.44 -23.50
C PHE A 439 7.40 -11.58 -24.42
N ASP A 440 7.34 -10.96 -25.61
CA ASP A 440 8.44 -10.89 -26.59
C ASP A 440 9.03 -12.25 -27.00
N GLY A 441 8.18 -13.27 -27.10
CA GLY A 441 8.54 -14.62 -27.55
C GLY A 441 9.37 -15.43 -26.56
N GLU A 442 9.53 -14.96 -25.33
CA GLU A 442 10.18 -15.73 -24.27
C GLU A 442 9.34 -16.99 -23.94
N LYS A 443 10.00 -18.12 -23.71
CA LYS A 443 9.34 -19.38 -23.39
C LYS A 443 9.02 -19.46 -21.90
N GLY A 444 7.94 -20.17 -21.57
CA GLY A 444 7.50 -20.42 -20.20
C GLY A 444 6.42 -19.46 -19.74
N HIS A 445 6.09 -19.55 -18.45
CA HIS A 445 5.00 -18.78 -17.87
C HIS A 445 5.44 -18.02 -16.62
N ASP A 446 4.84 -16.85 -16.44
CA ASP A 446 5.00 -15.98 -15.31
C ASP A 446 3.99 -16.34 -14.21
N LEU A 447 4.51 -16.50 -12.99
CA LEU A 447 3.70 -16.78 -11.81
C LEU A 447 2.86 -15.58 -11.38
N ASN A 448 3.16 -14.37 -11.87
CA ASN A 448 2.39 -13.15 -11.61
C ASN A 448 0.99 -13.13 -12.27
N SER A 449 0.67 -14.11 -13.10
CA SER A 449 -0.61 -14.21 -13.82
C SER A 449 -1.84 -14.33 -12.93
N MET A 450 -1.66 -14.88 -11.73
CA MET A 450 -2.70 -14.98 -10.72
C MET A 450 -2.07 -14.73 -9.35
N ILE A 451 -2.64 -13.76 -8.65
CA ILE A 451 -2.20 -13.35 -7.32
C ILE A 451 -3.30 -13.62 -6.31
N GLN A 452 -2.97 -14.31 -5.23
CA GLN A 452 -3.84 -14.45 -4.08
C GLN A 452 -3.43 -13.47 -2.99
N VAL A 453 -4.42 -12.76 -2.44
CA VAL A 453 -4.24 -11.90 -1.27
C VAL A 453 -5.02 -12.49 -0.11
N THR A 454 -4.31 -12.74 0.99
CA THR A 454 -4.90 -13.22 2.24
C THR A 454 -4.67 -12.21 3.34
N ARG A 455 -5.74 -11.69 3.92
CA ARG A 455 -5.70 -10.80 5.07
C ARG A 455 -5.59 -11.61 6.36
N HIS A 456 -4.79 -11.12 7.30
CA HIS A 456 -4.67 -11.62 8.67
C HIS A 456 -4.70 -10.44 9.63
N GLY A 457 -5.89 -10.14 10.15
CA GLY A 457 -6.12 -9.03 11.08
C GLY A 457 -5.82 -7.65 10.49
N ARG A 458 -4.71 -7.05 10.92
CA ARG A 458 -4.22 -5.71 10.54
C ARG A 458 -3.11 -5.76 9.49
N SER A 459 -2.94 -6.90 8.82
CA SER A 459 -1.98 -7.10 7.74
C SER A 459 -2.54 -8.02 6.67
N ALA A 460 -1.80 -8.17 5.58
CA ALA A 460 -2.10 -9.13 4.53
C ALA A 460 -0.82 -9.68 3.91
N THR A 461 -0.94 -10.82 3.26
CA THR A 461 0.13 -11.48 2.53
C THR A 461 -0.32 -11.71 1.09
N VAL A 462 0.63 -11.53 0.18
CA VAL A 462 0.45 -11.72 -1.26
C VAL A 462 1.22 -12.96 -1.70
N GLN A 463 0.50 -13.89 -2.33
CA GLN A 463 1.01 -15.17 -2.79
C GLN A 463 0.81 -15.32 -4.28
N PHE A 464 1.73 -16.03 -4.93
CA PHE A 464 1.53 -16.47 -6.31
C PHE A 464 0.51 -17.62 -6.33
N GLY A 465 -0.33 -17.64 -7.37
CA GLY A 465 -1.27 -18.72 -7.62
C GLY A 465 -2.27 -18.94 -6.48
N ARG A 466 -3.01 -20.05 -6.57
CA ARG A 466 -4.03 -20.43 -5.59
C ARG A 466 -3.38 -21.15 -4.39
N GLN A 467 -3.68 -20.67 -3.19
CA GLN A 467 -3.30 -21.31 -1.93
C GLN A 467 -4.55 -21.48 -1.04
N GLY A 468 -5.08 -22.69 -0.92
CA GLY A 468 -6.24 -22.98 -0.07
C GLY A 468 -7.62 -22.86 -0.74
N GLY A 469 -8.59 -22.32 -0.01
CA GLY A 469 -10.04 -22.39 -0.28
C GLY A 469 -10.57 -21.50 -1.42
N ARG A 470 -11.90 -21.41 -1.52
CA ARG A 470 -12.60 -20.57 -2.51
C ARG A 470 -12.52 -19.09 -2.09
N PRO A 471 -12.25 -18.15 -3.03
CA PRO A 471 -12.12 -16.74 -2.68
C PRO A 471 -13.50 -16.12 -2.38
N GLN A 472 -13.51 -15.08 -1.55
CA GLN A 472 -14.70 -14.27 -1.29
C GLN A 472 -14.97 -13.24 -2.41
N ALA A 473 -13.92 -12.84 -3.14
CA ALA A 473 -14.01 -11.96 -4.29
C ALA A 473 -12.95 -12.31 -5.34
N ILE A 474 -13.25 -12.06 -6.60
CA ILE A 474 -12.28 -12.14 -7.71
C ILE A 474 -12.21 -10.77 -8.35
N TRP A 475 -11.00 -10.23 -8.51
CA TRP A 475 -10.74 -8.98 -9.21
C TRP A 475 -10.06 -9.31 -10.52
N VAL A 476 -10.58 -8.78 -11.63
CA VAL A 476 -9.86 -8.75 -12.90
C VAL A 476 -9.38 -7.32 -13.08
N MET A 477 -8.07 -7.10 -13.10
CA MET A 477 -7.48 -5.79 -13.28
C MET A 477 -7.04 -5.58 -14.73
N ASN A 478 -7.20 -4.34 -15.18
CA ASN A 478 -6.60 -3.83 -16.39
C ASN A 478 -5.45 -2.86 -16.03
N TYR A 479 -4.74 -2.36 -17.03
CA TYR A 479 -3.60 -1.46 -16.87
C TYR A 479 -3.93 -0.22 -16.05
N ALA A 480 -4.96 0.54 -16.49
CA ALA A 480 -5.32 1.77 -15.80
C ALA A 480 -5.77 1.50 -14.36
N ASN A 481 -6.46 0.39 -14.11
CA ASN A 481 -6.91 -0.01 -12.77
C ASN A 481 -5.73 -0.27 -11.83
N LEU A 482 -4.79 -1.13 -12.25
CA LEU A 482 -3.64 -1.51 -11.44
C LEU A 482 -2.72 -0.30 -11.15
N GLU A 483 -2.42 0.50 -12.17
CA GLU A 483 -1.53 1.66 -12.01
C GLU A 483 -2.18 2.73 -11.12
N ARG A 484 -3.49 3.00 -11.26
CA ARG A 484 -4.22 3.92 -10.35
C ARG A 484 -4.14 3.48 -8.91
N LEU A 485 -4.38 2.19 -8.67
CA LEU A 485 -4.36 1.63 -7.33
C LEU A 485 -2.99 1.81 -6.68
N TYR A 486 -1.92 1.53 -7.44
CA TYR A 486 -0.54 1.72 -6.98
C TYR A 486 -0.20 3.18 -6.67
N TYR A 487 -0.54 4.11 -7.55
CA TYR A 487 -0.26 5.52 -7.29
C TYR A 487 -1.08 6.09 -6.13
N ASN A 488 -2.35 5.73 -6.02
CA ASN A 488 -3.21 6.17 -4.92
C ASN A 488 -2.76 5.66 -3.55
N LEU A 489 -2.34 4.39 -3.46
CA LEU A 489 -2.05 3.72 -2.18
C LEU A 489 -0.58 3.76 -1.76
N VAL A 490 0.33 3.93 -2.72
CA VAL A 490 1.78 3.88 -2.49
C VAL A 490 2.40 5.24 -2.79
N VAL A 491 2.43 5.64 -4.07
CA VAL A 491 3.23 6.77 -4.56
C VAL A 491 2.77 8.12 -4.01
N GLN A 492 1.45 8.34 -3.96
CA GLN A 492 0.83 9.62 -3.59
C GLN A 492 0.18 9.60 -2.20
N PHE A 493 0.32 8.50 -1.46
CA PHE A 493 -0.29 8.38 -0.15
C PHE A 493 0.56 9.05 0.93
N LYS A 494 -0.01 10.08 1.58
CA LYS A 494 0.59 10.73 2.75
C LYS A 494 -0.05 10.21 4.04
N TYR A 495 0.61 9.29 4.75
CA TYR A 495 0.05 8.72 5.99
C TYR A 495 -0.18 9.75 7.10
N TRP A 496 0.58 10.86 7.07
CA TRP A 496 0.49 11.96 8.01
C TRP A 496 -0.52 13.04 7.62
N GLU A 497 -1.26 12.92 6.52
CA GLU A 497 -2.27 13.90 6.11
C GLU A 497 -3.63 13.72 6.80
N ASN A 498 -4.49 14.75 6.74
CA ASN A 498 -5.78 14.81 7.42
C ASN A 498 -6.79 13.72 6.98
N LEU A 499 -7.94 13.66 7.67
CA LEU A 499 -9.00 12.71 7.37
C LEU A 499 -9.54 12.86 5.95
N THR A 500 -9.58 14.06 5.37
CA THR A 500 -10.02 14.29 3.98
C THR A 500 -9.15 13.55 2.98
N HIS A 501 -7.81 13.63 3.13
CA HIS A 501 -6.87 12.86 2.29
C HIS A 501 -7.10 11.36 2.44
N LYS A 502 -7.17 10.86 3.69
CA LYS A 502 -7.37 9.43 3.97
C LYS A 502 -8.71 8.92 3.41
N PHE A 503 -9.78 9.68 3.56
CA PHE A 503 -11.10 9.36 3.01
C PHE A 503 -11.11 9.44 1.48
N GLY A 504 -10.42 10.41 0.89
CA GLY A 504 -10.23 10.55 -0.55
C GLY A 504 -9.53 9.33 -1.15
N THR A 505 -8.40 8.91 -0.56
CA THR A 505 -7.69 7.67 -0.93
C THR A 505 -8.58 6.45 -0.82
N TRP A 506 -9.31 6.30 0.29
CA TRP A 506 -10.19 5.15 0.51
C TRP A 506 -11.36 5.11 -0.49
N ARG A 507 -11.93 6.28 -0.81
CA ARG A 507 -12.99 6.42 -1.82
C ARG A 507 -12.47 6.05 -3.21
N HIS A 508 -11.31 6.60 -3.59
CA HIS A 508 -10.67 6.28 -4.86
C HIS A 508 -10.37 4.78 -4.96
N MET A 509 -9.81 4.19 -3.91
CA MET A 509 -9.56 2.75 -3.82
C MET A 509 -10.85 1.94 -3.98
N SER A 510 -11.94 2.36 -3.32
CA SER A 510 -13.24 1.67 -3.41
C SER A 510 -13.80 1.67 -4.83
N TYR A 511 -13.62 2.76 -5.59
CA TYR A 511 -14.03 2.82 -7.00
C TYR A 511 -13.15 1.95 -7.89
N VAL A 512 -11.82 2.03 -7.73
CA VAL A 512 -10.88 1.22 -8.51
C VAL A 512 -11.08 -0.28 -8.21
N ARG A 513 -11.28 -0.66 -6.95
CA ARG A 513 -11.68 -2.02 -6.57
C ARG A 513 -12.96 -2.45 -7.29
N ARG A 514 -14.01 -1.62 -7.22
CA ARG A 514 -15.28 -1.89 -7.88
C ARG A 514 -15.09 -2.10 -9.38
N GLU A 515 -14.30 -1.29 -10.06
CA GLU A 515 -14.03 -1.48 -11.49
C GLU A 515 -13.41 -2.85 -11.80
N GLY A 516 -12.52 -3.36 -10.94
CA GLY A 516 -11.94 -4.70 -11.10
C GLY A 516 -12.93 -5.83 -10.82
N GLU A 517 -13.82 -5.64 -9.83
CA GLU A 517 -14.95 -6.54 -9.56
C GLU A 517 -15.96 -6.55 -10.70
N ASP A 518 -16.33 -5.37 -11.21
CA ASP A 518 -17.27 -5.17 -12.32
C ASP A 518 -16.71 -5.77 -13.63
N LEU A 519 -15.40 -5.66 -13.87
CA LEU A 519 -14.74 -6.31 -14.99
C LEU A 519 -14.78 -7.84 -14.86
N PHE A 520 -14.63 -8.40 -13.66
CA PHE A 520 -14.86 -9.83 -13.43
C PHE A 520 -16.31 -10.24 -13.75
N LEU A 521 -17.30 -9.44 -13.32
CA LEU A 521 -18.72 -9.72 -13.61
C LEU A 521 -19.02 -9.75 -15.12
N SER A 522 -18.25 -9.05 -15.94
CA SER A 522 -18.41 -9.10 -17.41
C SER A 522 -18.23 -10.51 -17.99
N PHE A 523 -17.51 -11.40 -17.30
CA PHE A 523 -17.32 -12.81 -17.67
C PHE A 523 -18.44 -13.73 -17.15
N LEU A 524 -19.36 -13.23 -16.32
CA LEU A 524 -20.50 -14.00 -15.83
C LEU A 524 -21.70 -13.91 -16.79
N PRO A 525 -22.58 -14.93 -16.79
CA PRO A 525 -23.92 -14.83 -17.36
C PRO A 525 -24.67 -13.62 -16.80
N SER A 526 -25.41 -12.90 -17.65
CA SER A 526 -26.09 -11.65 -17.24
C SER A 526 -27.06 -11.84 -16.06
N GLY A 527 -27.69 -13.02 -15.94
CA GLY A 527 -28.58 -13.38 -14.84
C GLY A 527 -27.90 -13.36 -13.46
N ASP A 528 -26.65 -13.83 -13.38
CA ASP A 528 -25.91 -14.04 -12.13
C ASP A 528 -25.21 -12.75 -11.65
N ARG A 529 -24.95 -11.81 -12.56
CA ARG A 529 -24.15 -10.60 -12.28
C ARG A 529 -24.70 -9.80 -11.11
N ARG A 530 -26.02 -9.55 -11.07
CA ARG A 530 -26.64 -8.73 -10.01
C ARG A 530 -26.54 -9.39 -8.65
N GLU A 531 -26.76 -10.70 -8.59
CA GLU A 531 -26.66 -11.46 -7.36
C GLU A 531 -25.22 -11.46 -6.84
N VAL A 532 -24.24 -11.79 -7.67
CA VAL A 532 -22.82 -11.77 -7.29
C VAL A 532 -22.37 -10.36 -6.93
N ARG A 533 -22.80 -9.33 -7.67
CA ARG A 533 -22.50 -7.93 -7.37
C ARG A 533 -23.03 -7.50 -5.99
N SER A 534 -24.17 -8.03 -5.57
CA SER A 534 -24.79 -7.72 -4.28
C SER A 534 -24.07 -8.34 -3.08
N HIS A 535 -23.39 -9.47 -3.31
CA HIS A 535 -22.49 -10.12 -2.35
C HIS A 535 -21.13 -9.42 -2.28
N TYR A 536 -20.69 -8.80 -3.38
CA TYR A 536 -19.49 -7.99 -3.41
C TYR A 536 -19.71 -6.63 -2.73
N THR A 537 -18.60 -5.98 -2.38
CA THR A 537 -18.50 -4.82 -1.49
C THR A 537 -19.66 -3.82 -1.65
N LYS A 538 -20.41 -3.60 -0.55
CA LYS A 538 -21.49 -2.60 -0.46
C LYS A 538 -20.99 -1.15 -0.40
N GLY A 539 -19.71 -0.87 -0.69
CA GLY A 539 -19.09 0.45 -0.55
C GLY A 539 -19.26 1.04 0.86
N LEU A 540 -19.45 2.36 0.97
CA LEU A 540 -19.69 3.08 2.23
C LEU A 540 -20.86 2.54 3.06
N LYS A 541 -21.89 1.95 2.42
CA LYS A 541 -23.01 1.30 3.15
C LYS A 541 -22.54 0.17 4.05
N GLY A 542 -21.53 -0.58 3.62
CA GLY A 542 -20.94 -1.66 4.42
C GLY A 542 -20.10 -1.13 5.57
N PHE A 543 -19.33 -0.06 5.37
CA PHE A 543 -18.51 0.54 6.43
C PHE A 543 -19.36 1.16 7.56
N ALA A 544 -20.55 1.68 7.22
CA ALA A 544 -21.47 2.31 8.15
C ALA A 544 -22.44 1.35 8.87
N THR A 545 -22.35 0.03 8.64
CA THR A 545 -23.18 -0.93 9.41
C THR A 545 -22.69 -1.03 10.85
N ALA A 546 -23.63 -1.13 11.80
CA ALA A 546 -23.35 -1.28 13.23
C ALA A 546 -22.37 -2.44 13.51
N GLU A 547 -22.44 -3.52 12.73
CA GLU A 547 -21.58 -4.70 12.85
C GLU A 547 -20.11 -4.44 12.49
N ASN A 548 -19.85 -3.62 11.48
CA ASN A 548 -18.48 -3.20 11.14
C ASN A 548 -17.96 -2.14 12.11
N LEU A 549 -18.85 -1.28 12.64
CA LEU A 549 -18.54 -0.36 13.73
C LEU A 549 -18.15 -1.09 15.04
N LEU A 550 -18.76 -2.25 15.32
CA LEU A 550 -18.49 -3.11 16.48
C LEU A 550 -17.20 -3.95 16.34
N ARG A 551 -16.74 -4.24 15.12
CA ARG A 551 -15.45 -4.91 14.85
C ARG A 551 -14.23 -4.00 15.08
N PHE A 552 -14.43 -2.73 15.43
CA PHE A 552 -13.36 -1.82 15.86
C PHE A 552 -13.29 -1.81 17.40
N PRO A 553 -12.27 -2.44 18.01
CA PRO A 553 -12.23 -2.71 19.45
C PRO A 553 -12.15 -1.46 20.35
N ASP A 554 -11.94 -0.27 19.78
CA ASP A 554 -11.66 0.95 20.56
C ASP A 554 -12.82 1.96 20.60
N HIS A 555 -14.00 1.64 20.06
CA HIS A 555 -15.19 2.52 20.11
C HIS A 555 -14.94 3.99 19.69
N SER A 556 -13.83 4.31 19.01
CA SER A 556 -13.41 5.68 18.65
C SER A 556 -14.23 6.27 17.50
N LEU A 557 -15.15 5.47 16.94
CA LEU A 557 -16.21 5.90 16.04
C LEU A 557 -17.54 6.19 16.79
N LEU A 558 -17.65 5.85 18.09
CA LEU A 558 -18.82 6.21 18.89
C LEU A 558 -19.02 7.72 19.03
N PRO A 559 -18.01 8.61 19.04
CA PRO A 559 -18.27 10.05 18.98
C PRO A 559 -18.94 10.48 17.66
N MET A 560 -18.65 9.80 16.54
CA MET A 560 -19.38 9.99 15.28
C MET A 560 -20.84 9.51 15.40
N VAL A 561 -21.10 8.43 16.15
CA VAL A 561 -22.46 7.88 16.35
C VAL A 561 -23.24 8.60 17.45
N ALA A 562 -22.58 9.13 18.48
CA ALA A 562 -23.19 9.88 19.58
C ALA A 562 -23.60 11.29 19.12
N THR A 563 -22.82 11.90 18.21
CA THR A 563 -23.25 13.11 17.49
C THR A 563 -24.47 12.83 16.59
N ARG A 564 -24.62 11.59 16.12
CA ARG A 564 -25.78 11.07 15.38
C ARG A 564 -27.06 10.93 16.22
N LEU A 565 -26.95 10.91 17.55
CA LEU A 565 -28.06 10.72 18.50
C LEU A 565 -28.42 11.98 19.31
N GLY A 566 -27.77 13.11 19.01
CA GLY A 566 -28.24 14.43 19.47
C GLY A 566 -28.16 14.70 20.98
N THR A 567 -27.38 13.95 21.76
CA THR A 567 -27.27 14.19 23.21
C THR A 567 -25.93 14.81 23.61
N SER A 568 -26.03 16.08 24.05
CA SER A 568 -25.06 16.96 24.73
C SER A 568 -24.06 17.77 23.87
N ARG A 569 -24.25 19.11 23.93
CA ARG A 569 -23.42 20.19 23.37
C ARG A 569 -22.03 20.25 24.01
N PRO A 570 -20.98 20.62 23.25
CA PRO A 570 -19.83 21.36 23.79
C PRO A 570 -19.85 22.82 23.30
N SER A 571 -19.66 23.74 24.26
CA SER A 571 -19.53 25.18 24.08
C SER A 571 -18.25 25.58 23.34
N GLY A 572 -18.37 26.50 22.38
CA GLY A 572 -17.24 27.17 21.73
C GLY A 572 -17.42 27.39 20.21
N GLU A 573 -17.50 28.65 19.79
CA GLU A 573 -17.74 29.11 18.40
C GLU A 573 -16.78 28.54 17.33
N LYS A 574 -15.59 28.06 17.70
CA LYS A 574 -14.64 27.42 16.76
C LYS A 574 -15.01 25.97 16.40
N ASN A 575 -15.74 25.26 17.27
CA ASN A 575 -16.20 23.89 17.00
C ASN A 575 -17.51 23.86 16.17
N PHE A 576 -18.23 24.97 16.09
CA PHE A 576 -19.46 25.06 15.33
C PHE A 576 -19.20 24.93 13.83
N LYS A 577 -18.18 25.60 13.26
CA LYS A 577 -17.83 25.46 11.83
C LYS A 577 -17.35 24.06 11.46
N ALA A 578 -16.63 23.37 12.36
CA ALA A 578 -16.20 21.98 12.16
C ALA A 578 -17.38 21.00 12.25
N ALA A 579 -18.30 21.21 13.20
CA ALA A 579 -19.54 20.44 13.32
C ALA A 579 -20.49 20.67 12.14
N THR A 580 -20.59 21.90 11.61
CA THR A 580 -21.38 22.19 10.41
C THR A 580 -20.74 21.59 9.15
N ALA A 581 -19.41 21.51 9.07
CA ALA A 581 -18.71 20.83 7.98
C ALA A 581 -18.88 19.31 8.03
N LEU A 582 -18.86 18.71 9.23
CA LEU A 582 -19.15 17.29 9.43
C LEU A 582 -20.63 16.96 9.17
N ALA A 583 -21.56 17.79 9.65
CA ALA A 583 -22.99 17.61 9.43
C ALA A 583 -23.37 17.74 7.95
N ARG A 584 -22.70 18.62 7.19
CA ARG A 584 -22.82 18.66 5.73
C ARG A 584 -22.24 17.41 5.07
N ALA A 585 -21.08 16.93 5.54
CA ALA A 585 -20.50 15.68 5.03
C ALA A 585 -21.41 14.47 5.30
N ASP A 586 -22.12 14.46 6.43
CA ASP A 586 -23.12 13.45 6.81
C ASP A 586 -24.41 13.55 6.01
N GLU A 587 -24.97 14.75 5.80
CA GLU A 587 -26.16 14.96 4.95
C GLU A 587 -25.85 14.58 3.49
N LEU A 588 -24.64 14.89 3.01
CA LEU A 588 -24.14 14.41 1.73
C LEU A 588 -24.01 12.88 1.73
N ALA A 589 -23.36 12.29 2.74
CA ALA A 589 -23.20 10.84 2.82
C ALA A 589 -24.56 10.13 2.81
N ASP A 590 -25.56 10.62 3.55
CA ASP A 590 -26.89 10.00 3.62
C ASP A 590 -27.72 10.19 2.33
N ARG A 591 -27.63 11.36 1.67
CA ARG A 591 -28.20 11.57 0.31
C ARG A 591 -27.51 10.67 -0.73
N PHE A 592 -26.21 10.43 -0.62
CA PHE A 592 -25.47 9.49 -1.46
C PHE A 592 -25.83 8.03 -1.18
N LEU A 593 -26.00 7.66 0.09
CA LEU A 593 -26.36 6.31 0.48
C LEU A 593 -27.80 5.98 0.04
N THR A 594 -28.70 6.96 -0.02
CA THR A 594 -30.09 6.75 -0.48
C THR A 594 -30.28 6.79 -1.99
N HIS A 595 -29.43 7.51 -2.76
CA HIS A 595 -29.55 7.62 -4.23
C HIS A 595 -28.84 6.54 -5.05
N VAL A 596 -28.12 5.59 -4.42
CA VAL A 596 -27.66 4.38 -5.12
C VAL A 596 -28.79 3.34 -5.04
N ASN A 597 -29.87 3.63 -5.74
CA ASN A 597 -30.92 2.67 -6.03
C ASN A 597 -30.43 1.82 -7.23
N PRO A 598 -30.45 0.47 -7.18
CA PRO A 598 -30.02 -0.40 -8.29
C PRO A 598 -30.96 -0.35 -9.51
N THR A 599 -31.94 0.53 -9.50
CA THR A 599 -33.07 0.52 -10.41
C THR A 599 -32.87 1.55 -11.51
N GLU A 600 -32.80 1.03 -12.73
CA GLU A 600 -32.89 1.69 -14.03
C GLU A 600 -31.56 2.19 -14.61
N THR A 601 -30.97 1.33 -15.45
CA THR A 601 -29.74 1.49 -16.27
C THR A 601 -28.41 1.26 -15.56
N ASP A 602 -28.23 0.07 -14.97
CA ASP A 602 -26.87 -0.42 -14.68
C ASP A 602 -26.15 -0.76 -16.01
N PRO A 603 -25.03 -0.10 -16.35
CA PRO A 603 -24.26 -0.42 -17.55
C PRO A 603 -23.82 -1.89 -17.60
N LEU A 604 -23.71 -2.57 -16.44
CA LEU A 604 -23.38 -4.00 -16.36
C LEU A 604 -24.44 -4.91 -16.99
N ASN A 605 -25.69 -4.45 -17.08
CA ASN A 605 -26.78 -5.15 -17.79
C ASN A 605 -26.86 -4.78 -19.27
N THR A 606 -26.21 -3.69 -19.70
CA THR A 606 -26.11 -3.28 -21.11
C THR A 606 -24.86 -3.79 -21.80
N VAL A 607 -23.86 -4.28 -21.05
CA VAL A 607 -22.76 -5.09 -21.58
C VAL A 607 -23.33 -6.45 -21.98
N PRO A 608 -23.50 -6.75 -23.28
CA PRO A 608 -24.07 -8.01 -23.70
C PRO A 608 -23.16 -9.15 -23.24
N ALA A 609 -23.76 -10.17 -22.64
CA ALA A 609 -23.03 -11.29 -22.08
C ALA A 609 -22.12 -11.94 -23.13
N ALA A 610 -20.84 -12.08 -22.78
CA ALA A 610 -20.04 -13.19 -23.24
C ALA A 610 -19.84 -14.08 -22.03
N ALA A 611 -20.89 -14.78 -21.61
CA ALA A 611 -20.61 -16.10 -21.09
C ALA A 611 -19.91 -16.82 -22.25
N PRO A 612 -18.67 -17.32 -22.09
CA PRO A 612 -18.03 -18.16 -23.09
C PRO A 612 -19.05 -19.22 -23.55
N ALA A 613 -19.09 -19.57 -24.84
CA ALA A 613 -20.07 -20.56 -25.34
C ALA A 613 -19.99 -21.92 -24.59
N ASP A 614 -18.88 -22.14 -23.89
CA ASP A 614 -18.46 -23.28 -23.08
C ASP A 614 -18.75 -23.16 -21.57
N VAL A 615 -19.15 -21.99 -21.04
CA VAL A 615 -19.33 -21.78 -19.58
C VAL A 615 -20.72 -21.19 -19.30
N ARG A 616 -21.57 -21.92 -18.56
CA ARG A 616 -23.00 -21.59 -18.39
C ARG A 616 -23.39 -21.15 -16.99
N THR A 617 -22.55 -21.42 -15.99
CA THR A 617 -22.86 -21.16 -14.56
C THR A 617 -21.75 -20.41 -13.84
N LEU A 618 -22.08 -19.73 -12.74
CA LEU A 618 -21.12 -19.10 -11.83
C LEU A 618 -20.03 -20.07 -11.34
N GLU A 619 -20.37 -21.32 -11.05
CA GLU A 619 -19.41 -22.31 -10.57
C GLU A 619 -18.38 -22.68 -11.63
N GLU A 620 -18.82 -22.87 -12.88
CA GLU A 620 -17.93 -23.14 -14.01
C GLU A 620 -17.02 -21.93 -14.29
N VAL A 621 -17.52 -20.69 -14.18
CA VAL A 621 -16.67 -19.49 -14.31
C VAL A 621 -15.60 -19.46 -13.22
N VAL A 622 -15.98 -19.64 -11.95
CA VAL A 622 -15.02 -19.65 -10.83
C VAL A 622 -14.01 -20.79 -10.98
N ALA A 623 -14.45 -21.95 -11.46
CA ALA A 623 -13.58 -23.09 -11.76
C ALA A 623 -12.61 -22.78 -12.93
N ALA A 624 -13.06 -22.10 -13.98
CA ALA A 624 -12.24 -21.69 -15.12
C ALA A 624 -11.16 -20.66 -14.71
N PHE A 625 -11.51 -19.67 -13.89
CA PHE A 625 -10.50 -18.78 -13.29
C PHE A 625 -9.55 -19.55 -12.36
N GLY A 626 -10.08 -20.49 -11.59
CA GLY A 626 -9.30 -21.38 -10.74
C GLY A 626 -8.34 -22.28 -11.51
N SER A 627 -8.66 -22.70 -12.73
CA SER A 627 -7.81 -23.56 -13.56
C SER A 627 -6.71 -22.78 -14.29
N LEU A 628 -6.91 -21.47 -14.53
CA LEU A 628 -5.83 -20.57 -14.96
C LEU A 628 -4.76 -20.42 -13.87
N ALA A 629 -5.11 -20.64 -12.60
CA ALA A 629 -4.15 -20.59 -11.50
C ALA A 629 -3.19 -21.77 -11.58
N ARG A 630 -1.93 -21.49 -11.93
CA ARG A 630 -0.88 -22.50 -11.96
C ARG A 630 -0.44 -22.87 -10.55
N HIS A 631 -0.12 -24.15 -10.36
CA HIS A 631 0.46 -24.63 -9.12
C HIS A 631 1.86 -24.03 -8.93
N VAL A 632 2.14 -23.48 -7.75
CA VAL A 632 3.42 -22.83 -7.45
C VAL A 632 4.32 -23.84 -6.74
N PRO A 633 5.53 -24.12 -7.26
CA PRO A 633 6.48 -25.01 -6.58
C PRO A 633 6.82 -24.46 -5.18
N GLY A 634 6.93 -25.34 -4.17
CA GLY A 634 7.13 -24.95 -2.77
C GLY A 634 8.39 -24.11 -2.51
N GLU A 635 9.42 -24.21 -3.35
CA GLU A 635 10.64 -23.39 -3.24
C GLU A 635 10.44 -21.89 -3.55
N PHE A 636 9.41 -21.53 -4.32
CA PHE A 636 9.06 -20.13 -4.57
C PHE A 636 8.30 -19.48 -3.40
N GLN A 637 7.95 -20.28 -2.38
CA GLN A 637 7.30 -19.80 -1.15
C GLN A 637 8.30 -19.42 -0.04
N ARG A 638 9.62 -19.58 -0.27
CA ARG A 638 10.71 -19.39 0.72
C ARG A 638 10.73 -18.03 1.45
N TRP A 639 10.09 -17.01 0.91
CA TRP A 639 10.07 -15.66 1.49
C TRP A 639 8.92 -15.41 2.47
N ILE A 640 8.03 -16.38 2.69
CA ILE A 640 6.98 -16.31 3.70
C ILE A 640 7.50 -16.97 4.97
N ALA A 641 8.40 -16.27 5.68
CA ALA A 641 8.59 -16.57 7.09
C ALA A 641 7.29 -16.17 7.81
N ASP A 642 6.64 -17.17 8.39
CA ASP A 642 5.65 -17.06 9.47
C ASP A 642 4.28 -16.47 9.11
N THR A 643 3.54 -17.11 8.20
CA THR A 643 2.09 -17.23 8.42
C THR A 643 1.79 -18.67 8.81
N ASN A 644 1.71 -18.90 10.13
CA ASN A 644 1.14 -20.12 10.67
C ASN A 644 -0.34 -20.15 10.29
N PHE A 645 -0.69 -20.92 9.26
CA PHE A 645 -2.07 -21.26 8.99
C PHE A 645 -2.46 -22.37 9.96
N VAL A 646 -3.31 -22.06 10.94
CA VAL A 646 -4.03 -23.11 11.67
C VAL A 646 -5.06 -23.69 10.72
N ARG A 647 -4.80 -24.90 10.23
CA ARG A 647 -5.73 -25.64 9.39
C ARG A 647 -6.67 -26.39 10.33
N PHE A 648 -7.87 -25.87 10.54
CA PHE A 648 -8.93 -26.68 11.14
C PHE A 648 -9.36 -27.71 10.10
N GLN A 649 -9.17 -28.99 10.40
CA GLN A 649 -9.91 -30.05 9.73
C GLN A 649 -11.32 -30.00 10.29
N GLU A 650 -12.33 -29.78 9.45
CA GLU A 650 -13.70 -30.08 9.86
C GLU A 650 -13.79 -31.59 10.10
N GLY A 651 -14.02 -31.95 11.36
CA GLY A 651 -14.15 -33.34 11.81
C GLY A 651 -13.31 -33.68 13.04
N GLU A 652 -13.45 -32.90 14.13
CA GLU A 652 -13.40 -33.34 15.54
C GLU A 652 -13.92 -32.25 16.47
#